data_AF-M2R086-F1
#
_entry.id   AF-M2R086-F1
#
_cell.length_a   1.000
_cell.length_b   1.000
_cell.length_c   1.000
_cell.angle_alpha   90.00
_cell.angle_beta   90.00
_cell.angle_gamma   90.00
#
_symmetry.space_group_name_H-M   'P 1'
#
loop_
_entity.id
_entity.type
_entity.pdbx_description
1 polymer ?
#
loop_
_entity_poly.entity_id
_entity_poly.type
_entity_poly.pdbx_seq_one_letter_code
_entity_poly.pdbx_strand_id
1 'polypeptide(L)'
;MRELLDALVKAENKIQTRVKIGLNSKMPSRFPHAVFYTPKELGGLGMLSMGHVLIPQSDLRWSKQTDVGVTHFRAGMSHEEDQLIPNLYPYLQPWDAEFLDSARTRSEYSMKRKEANAQNRRSTLEDLEGSCDRGIPRIDTLFQKDRHTLAYGRGWRVRTDWKQYQLLKHSPFWWTSQRHDGKLWQLNNYRADAIAAFSGVEGILERTLFKGTYFPTREGLFWKKASGFEESMRYKKLTNAQRSGLNRIPNRRFTLWWSPTINRANVYVGFQVQLDLIGIFMHGKIPTLKIIFDQELEPLQIEIVQKETIHPRKSYKMNSSCADILLFSAYKWNIARPSLVTDSKDVLDGTTSNKFWIDVQLRWGDFDTHDIERYTRAKFLDYISDSMSIYPSRTGVMIGMDLAYNSWSAYGNWFPGLKPLIQQAMAKIMKANPACHVLRERIRKGLQLYASEPTEPYLNSQNYSELFSNQIIWFVDGTNVYRVTIHKTFEGNLTTKPINGAIFIFNPRSGQRFLKIIHTSVWAGQKRLGQLAKCKTAEEVAALVRSLPVEEQSKQVIVTRKGMLDPLEVHLLDFPNIIIKGSKLQLPFQACMKMEKFGDLMLRATQPQMVLFNLYDDWLKSISSYTAFSRLKIVLRPDKNTITEPHFVQPSLSDEEWMKVEVALKDLILTDFGKRNSVNFASLTASEIRDIILGQEIAGPSLEKSSEAQGQVTAVQTQTTKVHGDAIQTVTTTNYEQQVFSSKPDWRVRAISAAHLPLRSQHMHVSNDDVRDDAASYTYALPKNILRAFITASDLRTQVKEINAVAWVPNSVELPMQLPRDDFLLKDLGSLAWIKTQAL
;
A
#
# COMPACT_ATOMS: atom_id res chain seq x y z
N MET A 1 29.01 44.70 -6.25
CA MET A 1 29.09 43.26 -6.63
C MET A 1 29.62 42.36 -5.51
N ARG A 2 30.73 42.70 -4.83
CA ARG A 2 31.31 41.94 -3.70
C ARG A 2 30.33 41.64 -2.55
N GLU A 3 29.55 42.62 -2.11
CA GLU A 3 28.57 42.44 -1.01
C GLU A 3 27.47 41.42 -1.34
N LEU A 4 27.02 41.38 -2.61
CA LEU A 4 26.03 40.40 -3.07
C LEU A 4 26.62 38.99 -3.07
N LEU A 5 27.87 38.82 -3.53
CA LEU A 5 28.57 37.53 -3.49
C LEU A 5 28.72 37.03 -2.05
N ASP A 6 29.10 37.90 -1.12
CA ASP A 6 29.19 37.57 0.31
C ASP A 6 27.83 37.18 0.91
N ALA A 7 26.76 37.87 0.51
CA ALA A 7 25.40 37.55 0.95
C ALA A 7 24.92 36.19 0.41
N LEU A 8 25.23 35.87 -0.86
CA LEU A 8 24.89 34.60 -1.50
C LEU A 8 25.58 33.41 -0.83
N VAL A 9 26.89 33.52 -0.57
CA VAL A 9 27.65 32.50 0.17
C VAL A 9 27.05 32.26 1.56
N LYS A 10 26.75 33.34 2.29
CA LYS A 10 26.14 33.24 3.63
C LYS A 10 24.75 32.60 3.58
N ALA A 11 23.93 32.96 2.58
CA ALA A 11 22.58 32.41 2.43
C ALA A 11 22.61 30.91 2.09
N GLU A 12 23.49 30.51 1.18
CA GLU A 12 23.65 29.11 0.78
C GLU A 12 24.12 28.24 1.96
N ASN A 13 25.12 28.70 2.72
CA ASN A 13 25.59 28.00 3.91
C ASN A 13 24.49 27.94 5.01
N LYS A 14 23.69 28.99 5.18
CA LYS A 14 22.54 28.97 6.12
C LYS A 14 21.51 27.91 5.72
N ILE A 15 21.22 27.75 4.43
CA ILE A 15 20.29 26.73 3.93
C ILE A 15 20.85 25.32 4.19
N GLN A 16 22.11 25.07 3.84
CA GLN A 16 22.76 23.79 4.14
C GLN A 16 22.75 23.49 5.65
N THR A 17 23.06 24.50 6.47
CA THR A 17 23.05 24.39 7.94
C THR A 17 21.65 24.09 8.46
N ARG A 18 20.59 24.62 7.85
CA ARG A 18 19.21 24.30 8.23
C ARG A 18 18.86 22.84 7.97
N VAL A 19 19.31 22.28 6.84
CA VAL A 19 19.14 20.85 6.54
C VAL A 19 19.91 19.98 7.53
N LYS A 20 21.17 20.34 7.82
CA LYS A 20 22.04 19.71 8.82
C LYS A 20 21.37 19.65 10.20
N ILE A 21 20.84 20.78 10.68
CA ILE A 21 20.07 20.86 11.95
C ILE A 21 18.83 19.94 11.91
N GLY A 22 18.12 19.88 10.79
CA GLY A 22 16.97 19.00 10.61
C GLY A 22 17.30 17.51 10.75
N LEU A 23 18.55 17.12 10.48
CA LEU A 23 19.07 15.76 10.59
C LEU A 23 19.93 15.55 11.86
N ASN A 24 19.89 16.51 12.78
CA ASN A 24 20.57 16.48 14.08
C ASN A 24 22.08 16.21 13.99
N SER A 25 22.75 16.75 12.97
CA SER A 25 24.22 16.75 12.90
C SER A 25 24.70 17.96 12.11
N LYS A 26 25.79 18.59 12.58
CA LYS A 26 26.49 19.68 11.85
C LYS A 26 27.82 19.23 11.25
N MET A 27 28.20 17.96 11.42
CA MET A 27 29.52 17.47 11.04
C MET A 27 29.66 17.43 9.51
N PRO A 28 30.62 18.15 8.91
CA PRO A 28 30.75 18.24 7.44
C PRO A 28 30.87 16.88 6.74
N SER A 29 31.56 15.91 7.33
CA SER A 29 31.77 14.56 6.80
C SER A 29 30.51 13.71 6.61
N ARG A 30 29.38 14.05 7.28
CA ARG A 30 28.04 13.42 7.07
C ARG A 30 27.30 14.00 5.87
N PHE A 31 27.71 15.17 5.41
CA PHE A 31 26.99 15.95 4.43
C PHE A 31 27.93 16.35 3.29
N PRO A 32 28.43 15.37 2.52
CA PRO A 32 29.18 15.69 1.32
C PRO A 32 28.29 16.47 0.36
N HIS A 33 28.92 17.26 -0.49
CA HIS A 33 28.24 18.16 -1.43
C HIS A 33 27.19 17.44 -2.31
N ALA A 34 27.45 16.17 -2.65
CA ALA A 34 26.51 15.32 -3.38
C ALA A 34 25.09 15.33 -2.78
N VAL A 35 24.93 15.35 -1.45
CA VAL A 35 23.62 15.33 -0.78
C VAL A 35 22.78 16.58 -1.14
N PHE A 36 23.43 17.73 -1.32
CA PHE A 36 22.78 19.02 -1.59
C PHE A 36 22.56 19.27 -3.09
N TYR A 37 23.59 19.04 -3.91
CA TYR A 37 23.61 19.46 -5.31
C TYR A 37 23.16 18.39 -6.30
N THR A 38 23.10 17.12 -5.89
CA THR A 38 22.53 16.05 -6.72
C THR A 38 21.10 16.41 -7.13
N PRO A 39 20.73 16.30 -8.42
CA PRO A 39 19.38 16.56 -8.89
C PRO A 39 18.30 15.74 -8.19
N LYS A 40 17.09 16.30 -8.10
CA LYS A 40 15.93 15.67 -7.43
C LYS A 40 15.55 14.32 -8.02
N GLU A 41 15.78 14.13 -9.31
CA GLU A 41 15.55 12.88 -10.04
C GLU A 41 16.42 11.76 -9.45
N LEU A 42 17.67 12.06 -9.08
CA LEU A 42 18.61 11.13 -8.43
C LEU A 42 18.45 11.08 -6.89
N GLY A 43 17.41 11.71 -6.32
CA GLY A 43 17.11 11.68 -4.89
C GLY A 43 17.87 12.71 -4.04
N GLY A 44 18.62 13.63 -4.65
CA GLY A 44 19.22 14.78 -3.96
C GLY A 44 18.26 15.97 -3.78
N LEU A 45 18.74 17.04 -3.15
CA LEU A 45 17.92 18.25 -2.96
C LEU A 45 17.81 19.11 -4.24
N GLY A 46 18.77 18.98 -5.17
CA GLY A 46 18.86 19.77 -6.39
C GLY A 46 19.05 21.26 -6.10
N MET A 47 19.89 21.59 -5.11
CA MET A 47 20.30 22.96 -4.86
C MET A 47 21.13 23.49 -6.05
N LEU A 48 20.94 24.75 -6.41
CA LEU A 48 21.77 25.44 -7.41
C LEU A 48 22.85 26.22 -6.65
N SER A 49 24.11 25.98 -6.99
CA SER A 49 25.27 26.58 -6.33
C SER A 49 25.57 27.98 -6.90
N MET A 50 25.79 28.94 -6.01
CA MET A 50 26.38 30.25 -6.33
C MET A 50 27.45 30.65 -5.30
N GLY A 51 27.70 29.81 -4.28
CA GLY A 51 28.65 30.05 -3.20
C GLY A 51 30.04 29.45 -3.43
N HIS A 52 30.19 28.49 -4.35
CA HIS A 52 31.47 27.92 -4.76
C HIS A 52 32.17 28.83 -5.77
N VAL A 53 32.51 30.05 -5.34
CA VAL A 53 33.08 31.11 -6.16
C VAL A 53 34.28 31.75 -5.44
N LEU A 54 35.30 32.14 -6.21
CA LEU A 54 36.40 32.96 -5.73
C LEU A 54 35.97 34.42 -5.68
N ILE A 55 35.96 35.00 -4.47
CA ILE A 55 35.54 36.38 -4.24
C ILE A 55 36.76 37.29 -4.35
N PRO A 56 36.77 38.26 -5.29
CA PRO A 56 37.88 39.19 -5.43
C PRO A 56 38.04 40.05 -4.16
N GLN A 57 39.26 40.11 -3.66
CA GLN A 57 39.71 40.96 -2.56
C GLN A 57 40.66 42.01 -3.13
N SER A 58 40.20 43.25 -3.14
CA SER A 58 41.07 44.42 -3.19
C SER A 58 41.39 44.87 -1.76
N ASP A 59 42.58 45.44 -1.55
CA ASP A 59 42.97 46.03 -0.28
C ASP A 59 41.92 47.06 0.16
N LEU A 60 41.22 46.76 1.27
CA LEU A 60 40.12 47.56 1.80
C LEU A 60 40.53 49.01 2.13
N ARG A 61 41.84 49.29 2.20
CA ARG A 61 42.42 50.60 2.49
C ARG A 61 42.48 51.51 1.25
N TRP A 62 42.61 50.95 0.04
CA TRP A 62 42.74 51.70 -1.22
C TRP A 62 41.56 51.51 -2.18
N SER A 63 40.73 50.48 -1.97
CA SER A 63 39.58 50.16 -2.84
C SER A 63 38.48 51.23 -2.90
N LYS A 64 38.49 52.23 -2.01
CA LYS A 64 37.57 53.37 -2.06
C LYS A 64 38.10 54.55 -2.86
N GLN A 65 39.39 54.55 -3.21
CA GLN A 65 40.10 55.73 -3.70
C GLN A 65 40.55 55.59 -5.16
N THR A 66 40.76 54.37 -5.66
CA THR A 66 41.11 54.11 -7.06
C THR A 66 40.57 52.76 -7.56
N ASP A 67 40.13 52.69 -8.82
CA ASP A 67 39.72 51.46 -9.54
C ASP A 67 40.97 50.63 -9.96
N VAL A 68 41.88 50.36 -9.02
CA VAL A 68 43.04 49.49 -9.30
C VAL A 68 42.58 48.02 -9.20
N GLY A 69 43.03 47.21 -10.17
CA GLY A 69 42.60 45.82 -10.38
C GLY A 69 42.73 44.87 -9.18
N VAL A 70 42.09 43.71 -9.27
CA VAL A 70 42.01 42.69 -8.22
C VAL A 70 43.35 41.97 -8.04
N THR A 71 43.93 42.00 -6.84
CA THR A 71 45.21 41.37 -6.51
C THR A 71 45.08 40.04 -5.74
N HIS A 72 43.98 39.82 -5.01
CA HIS A 72 43.76 38.63 -4.19
C HIS A 72 42.36 38.04 -4.36
N PHE A 73 42.20 36.74 -4.08
CA PHE A 73 40.90 36.06 -4.08
C PHE A 73 40.67 35.30 -2.76
N ARG A 74 39.44 35.35 -2.23
CA ARG A 74 38.98 34.55 -1.07
C ARG A 74 38.00 33.49 -1.56
N ALA A 75 38.20 32.22 -1.20
CA ALA A 75 37.21 31.18 -1.46
C ALA A 75 35.89 31.46 -0.72
N GLY A 76 34.75 31.34 -1.42
CA GLY A 76 33.42 31.48 -0.84
C GLY A 76 33.01 30.29 0.04
N MET A 77 33.10 29.07 -0.51
CA MET A 77 32.85 27.81 0.19
C MET A 77 34.00 26.82 -0.08
N SER A 78 34.18 25.84 0.81
CA SER A 78 35.23 24.82 0.70
C SER A 78 34.84 23.70 -0.27
N HIS A 79 35.78 23.31 -1.14
CA HIS A 79 35.68 22.10 -1.96
C HIS A 79 36.27 20.89 -1.21
N GLU A 80 35.74 19.68 -1.47
CA GLU A 80 36.49 18.44 -1.20
C GLU A 80 37.55 18.30 -2.31
N GLU A 81 38.69 17.66 -2.03
CA GLU A 81 39.84 17.55 -2.97
C GLU A 81 39.36 17.14 -4.38
N ASP A 82 39.79 17.89 -5.40
CA ASP A 82 39.48 17.75 -6.84
C ASP A 82 38.01 17.88 -7.31
N GLN A 83 37.06 18.20 -6.43
CA GLN A 83 35.64 18.31 -6.80
C GLN A 83 35.16 19.75 -7.05
N LEU A 84 34.98 20.12 -8.32
CA LEU A 84 34.42 21.42 -8.73
C LEU A 84 32.90 21.35 -8.91
N ILE A 85 32.17 22.14 -8.12
CA ILE A 85 30.71 22.26 -8.23
C ILE A 85 30.37 23.34 -9.26
N PRO A 86 29.52 23.06 -10.26
CA PRO A 86 29.13 24.06 -11.24
C PRO A 86 28.46 25.27 -10.59
N ASN A 87 28.94 26.46 -10.97
CA ASN A 87 28.36 27.73 -10.56
C ASN A 87 27.16 28.07 -11.47
N LEU A 88 26.12 28.71 -10.95
CA LEU A 88 24.91 29.06 -11.73
C LEU A 88 25.18 30.13 -12.80
N TYR A 89 26.05 31.10 -12.52
CA TYR A 89 26.24 32.29 -13.35
C TYR A 89 26.63 32.01 -14.81
N PRO A 90 27.57 31.09 -15.14
CA PRO A 90 27.92 30.76 -16.52
C PRO A 90 26.77 30.18 -17.36
N TYR A 91 25.71 29.68 -16.73
CA TYR A 91 24.54 29.11 -17.41
C TYR A 91 23.45 30.16 -17.68
N LEU A 92 23.66 31.41 -17.27
CA LEU A 92 22.77 32.53 -17.54
C LEU A 92 23.45 33.42 -18.58
N GLN A 93 22.77 33.63 -19.70
CA GLN A 93 23.25 34.55 -20.72
C GLN A 93 23.15 36.00 -20.21
N PRO A 94 24.21 36.81 -20.32
CA PRO A 94 24.14 38.22 -19.98
C PRO A 94 23.11 38.96 -20.84
N TRP A 95 22.45 39.96 -20.26
CA TRP A 95 21.42 40.75 -20.96
C TRP A 95 21.94 41.41 -22.23
N ASP A 96 23.17 41.93 -22.21
CA ASP A 96 23.78 42.55 -23.39
C ASP A 96 23.86 41.57 -24.57
N ALA A 97 24.26 40.33 -24.29
CA ALA A 97 24.32 39.27 -25.30
C ALA A 97 22.91 38.86 -25.77
N GLU A 98 21.93 38.77 -24.88
CA GLU A 98 20.52 38.48 -25.22
C GLU A 98 19.90 39.57 -26.10
N PHE A 99 20.19 40.84 -25.83
CA PHE A 99 19.65 41.96 -26.63
C PHE A 99 20.27 42.00 -28.03
N LEU A 100 21.58 41.76 -28.14
CA LEU A 100 22.28 41.65 -29.42
C LEU A 100 21.76 40.46 -30.24
N ASP A 101 21.63 39.28 -29.62
CA ASP A 101 21.10 38.08 -30.27
C ASP A 101 19.62 38.25 -30.66
N SER A 102 18.81 38.96 -29.86
CA SER A 102 17.43 39.30 -30.16
C SER A 102 17.29 40.21 -31.38
N ALA A 103 18.11 41.26 -31.47
CA ALA A 103 18.11 42.16 -32.63
C ALA A 103 18.45 41.40 -33.92
N ARG A 104 19.47 40.53 -33.86
CA ARG A 104 19.86 39.65 -34.96
C ARG A 104 18.74 38.69 -35.36
N THR A 105 18.26 37.89 -34.41
CA THR A 105 17.26 36.83 -34.64
C THR A 105 15.95 37.40 -35.19
N ARG A 106 15.53 38.59 -34.74
CA ARG A 106 14.34 39.25 -35.27
C ARG A 106 14.52 39.80 -36.68
N SER A 107 15.70 40.31 -37.00
CA SER A 107 16.04 40.72 -38.36
C SER A 107 15.99 39.52 -39.31
N GLU A 108 16.61 38.41 -38.91
CA GLU A 108 16.60 37.14 -39.66
C GLU A 108 15.16 36.60 -39.85
N TYR A 109 14.34 36.60 -38.80
CA TYR A 109 12.92 36.23 -38.89
C TYR A 109 12.16 37.12 -39.89
N SER A 110 12.39 38.44 -39.84
CA SER A 110 11.75 39.38 -40.76
C SER A 110 12.15 39.12 -42.22
N MET A 111 13.42 38.78 -42.48
CA MET A 111 13.89 38.44 -43.82
C MET A 111 13.26 37.13 -44.30
N LYS A 112 13.33 36.06 -43.51
CA LYS A 112 12.73 34.76 -43.82
C LYS A 112 11.22 34.85 -44.06
N ARG A 113 10.53 35.71 -43.31
CA ARG A 113 9.10 35.97 -43.53
C ARG A 113 8.83 36.68 -44.86
N LYS A 114 9.68 37.62 -45.27
CA LYS A 114 9.58 38.27 -46.60
C LYS A 114 9.85 37.28 -47.72
N GLU A 115 10.86 36.42 -47.58
CA GLU A 115 11.19 35.36 -48.54
C GLU A 115 10.04 34.36 -48.69
N ALA A 116 9.47 33.89 -47.57
CA ALA A 116 8.31 33.01 -47.59
C ALA A 116 7.12 33.67 -48.30
N ASN A 117 6.82 34.94 -47.99
CA ASN A 117 5.78 35.69 -48.68
C ASN A 117 6.06 35.87 -50.19
N ALA A 118 7.32 36.12 -50.58
CA ALA A 118 7.71 36.23 -52.00
C ALA A 118 7.51 34.90 -52.76
N GLN A 119 7.62 33.77 -52.06
CA GLN A 119 7.35 32.43 -52.59
C GLN A 119 5.88 32.00 -52.41
N ASN A 120 4.98 32.91 -51.99
CA ASN A 120 3.58 32.62 -51.65
C ASN A 120 3.40 31.47 -50.63
N ARG A 121 4.40 31.23 -49.77
CA ARG A 121 4.35 30.24 -48.69
C ARG A 121 4.24 30.93 -47.33
N ARG A 122 3.64 30.25 -46.37
CA ARG A 122 3.65 30.69 -44.97
C ARG A 122 4.94 30.21 -44.30
N SER A 123 5.58 31.07 -43.51
CA SER A 123 6.72 30.67 -42.67
C SER A 123 6.29 29.56 -41.70
N THR A 124 6.94 28.40 -41.77
CA THR A 124 6.69 27.27 -40.88
C THR A 124 7.70 27.28 -39.72
N LEU A 125 7.50 26.39 -38.74
CA LEU A 125 8.42 26.25 -37.61
C LEU A 125 9.81 25.72 -38.07
N GLU A 126 9.82 24.87 -39.10
CA GLU A 126 11.03 24.24 -39.67
C GLU A 126 12.01 25.28 -40.24
N ASP A 127 11.50 26.39 -40.80
CA ASP A 127 12.34 27.50 -41.29
C ASP A 127 13.13 28.20 -40.17
N LEU A 128 12.75 27.99 -38.90
CA LEU A 128 13.17 28.76 -37.73
C LEU A 128 13.65 27.88 -36.57
N GLU A 129 13.85 26.57 -36.79
CA GLU A 129 14.16 25.61 -35.73
C GLU A 129 15.43 25.98 -34.94
N GLY A 130 16.46 26.48 -35.62
CA GLY A 130 17.71 26.93 -34.99
C GLY A 130 17.62 28.22 -34.16
N SER A 131 16.51 28.95 -34.23
CA SER A 131 16.30 30.23 -33.50
C SER A 131 15.06 30.24 -32.61
N CYS A 132 14.37 29.12 -32.45
CA CYS A 132 13.13 29.02 -31.67
C CYS A 132 13.30 29.50 -30.21
N ASP A 133 14.39 29.10 -29.57
CA ASP A 133 14.69 29.45 -28.17
C ASP A 133 15.44 30.79 -28.02
N ARG A 134 15.54 31.60 -29.08
CA ARG A 134 16.30 32.86 -29.10
C ARG A 134 15.43 34.10 -29.19
N GLY A 135 16.01 35.23 -28.80
CA GLY A 135 15.41 36.56 -28.87
C GLY A 135 14.41 36.88 -27.75
N ILE A 136 14.03 38.15 -27.65
CA ILE A 136 13.11 38.67 -26.63
C ILE A 136 12.03 39.55 -27.27
N PRO A 137 10.73 39.17 -27.15
CA PRO A 137 10.22 37.83 -26.90
C PRO A 137 10.83 36.72 -27.75
N ARG A 138 10.86 35.50 -27.20
CA ARG A 138 11.35 34.29 -27.86
C ARG A 138 10.55 33.99 -29.13
N ILE A 139 11.23 33.49 -30.17
CA ILE A 139 10.60 33.21 -31.48
C ILE A 139 9.51 32.13 -31.37
N ASP A 140 9.68 31.15 -30.49
CA ASP A 140 8.69 30.10 -30.20
C ASP A 140 7.29 30.65 -29.87
N THR A 141 7.20 31.83 -29.25
CA THR A 141 5.94 32.49 -28.88
C THR A 141 5.03 32.77 -30.08
N LEU A 142 5.60 32.88 -31.29
CA LEU A 142 4.86 33.10 -32.53
C LEU A 142 4.03 31.87 -32.94
N PHE A 143 4.39 30.68 -32.45
CA PHE A 143 3.81 29.39 -32.83
C PHE A 143 3.02 28.73 -31.70
N GLN A 144 2.78 29.45 -30.60
CA GLN A 144 1.96 28.95 -29.48
C GLN A 144 0.49 28.81 -29.86
N LYS A 145 -0.17 27.77 -29.33
CA LYS A 145 -1.60 27.49 -29.54
C LYS A 145 -2.49 28.67 -29.12
N ASP A 146 -2.17 29.32 -28.01
CA ASP A 146 -3.00 30.36 -27.40
C ASP A 146 -2.71 31.77 -27.93
N ARG A 147 -1.86 31.91 -28.97
CA ARG A 147 -1.40 33.22 -29.47
C ARG A 147 -2.57 34.18 -29.79
N HIS A 148 -3.63 33.67 -30.39
CA HIS A 148 -4.80 34.47 -30.77
C HIS A 148 -5.52 35.04 -29.54
N THR A 149 -5.60 34.29 -28.45
CA THR A 149 -6.18 34.75 -27.19
C THR A 149 -5.25 35.73 -26.47
N LEU A 150 -3.94 35.47 -26.49
CA LEU A 150 -2.94 36.32 -25.83
C LEU A 150 -2.85 37.73 -26.45
N ALA A 151 -3.25 37.92 -27.70
CA ALA A 151 -3.33 39.23 -28.34
C ALA A 151 -4.25 40.22 -27.60
N TYR A 152 -5.27 39.71 -26.90
CA TYR A 152 -6.19 40.51 -26.08
C TYR A 152 -5.65 40.75 -24.65
N GLY A 153 -4.59 40.04 -24.24
CA GLY A 153 -3.98 40.09 -22.91
C GLY A 153 -3.16 41.35 -22.61
N ARG A 154 -3.66 42.55 -22.92
CA ARG A 154 -2.93 43.83 -22.73
C ARG A 154 -2.68 44.16 -21.25
N GLY A 155 -1.64 44.92 -20.91
CA GLY A 155 -1.37 45.35 -19.53
C GLY A 155 -0.94 44.22 -18.56
N TRP A 156 -0.53 43.06 -19.09
CA TRP A 156 -0.20 41.90 -18.27
C TRP A 156 1.00 42.09 -17.34
N ARG A 157 2.00 42.91 -17.71
CA ARG A 157 3.18 43.21 -16.86
C ARG A 157 2.75 43.91 -15.57
N VAL A 158 2.03 45.03 -15.70
CA VAL A 158 1.50 45.79 -14.55
C VAL A 158 0.56 44.94 -13.71
N ARG A 159 -0.33 44.14 -14.33
CA ARG A 159 -1.17 43.20 -13.58
C ARG A 159 -0.38 42.18 -12.76
N THR A 160 0.77 41.73 -13.26
CA THR A 160 1.59 40.73 -12.57
C THR A 160 2.36 41.36 -11.42
N ASP A 161 2.88 42.57 -11.60
CA ASP A 161 3.50 43.36 -10.54
C ASP A 161 2.48 43.70 -9.42
N TRP A 162 1.27 44.13 -9.79
CA TRP A 162 0.21 44.44 -8.82
C TRP A 162 -0.29 43.25 -7.99
N LYS A 163 0.03 42.02 -8.37
CA LYS A 163 -0.29 40.85 -7.54
C LYS A 163 0.36 40.90 -6.17
N GLN A 164 1.44 41.66 -5.97
CA GLN A 164 2.05 41.82 -4.65
C GLN A 164 1.09 42.43 -3.61
N TYR A 165 0.13 43.24 -4.05
CA TYR A 165 -0.88 43.88 -3.18
C TYR A 165 -2.15 43.03 -3.02
N GLN A 166 -2.36 42.05 -3.90
CA GLN A 166 -3.57 41.20 -3.89
C GLN A 166 -3.32 39.82 -3.27
N LEU A 167 -2.10 39.29 -3.43
CA LEU A 167 -1.73 37.95 -3.02
C LEU A 167 -0.61 38.02 -1.99
N LEU A 168 -0.85 37.41 -0.82
CA LEU A 168 0.14 37.28 0.24
C LEU A 168 1.42 36.57 -0.25
N LYS A 169 1.28 35.66 -1.22
CA LYS A 169 2.40 34.98 -1.89
C LYS A 169 2.30 35.24 -3.39
N HIS A 170 3.21 36.06 -3.91
CA HIS A 170 3.34 36.34 -5.34
C HIS A 170 4.63 35.70 -5.91
N SER A 171 4.70 35.61 -7.24
CA SER A 171 5.84 35.00 -7.94
C SER A 171 7.07 35.92 -7.88
N PRO A 172 8.28 35.39 -7.61
CA PRO A 172 9.51 36.19 -7.71
C PRO A 172 9.82 36.61 -9.16
N PHE A 173 9.25 35.91 -10.15
CA PHE A 173 9.35 36.24 -11.58
C PHE A 173 8.20 37.17 -12.01
N TRP A 174 7.98 38.26 -11.28
CA TRP A 174 6.89 39.21 -11.56
C TRP A 174 7.10 39.99 -12.87
N TRP A 175 8.37 40.13 -13.28
CA TRP A 175 8.80 40.94 -14.42
C TRP A 175 8.71 40.22 -15.78
N THR A 176 8.41 38.92 -15.83
CA THR A 176 8.31 38.15 -17.08
C THR A 176 7.09 37.23 -17.10
N SER A 177 6.65 36.84 -18.30
CA SER A 177 5.61 35.84 -18.50
C SER A 177 6.03 34.84 -19.57
N GLN A 178 6.10 33.55 -19.23
CA GLN A 178 6.44 32.48 -20.19
C GLN A 178 5.48 32.45 -21.40
N ARG A 179 4.25 32.94 -21.24
CA ARG A 179 3.27 33.01 -22.34
C ARG A 179 3.53 34.16 -23.30
N HIS A 180 4.05 35.30 -22.82
CA HIS A 180 4.27 36.48 -23.66
C HIS A 180 5.72 36.65 -24.10
N ASP A 181 6.66 36.36 -23.21
CA ASP A 181 8.10 36.54 -23.43
C ASP A 181 8.78 35.23 -23.86
N GLY A 182 8.15 34.08 -23.62
CA GLY A 182 8.78 32.76 -23.72
C GLY A 182 9.66 32.43 -22.51
N LYS A 183 10.36 31.30 -22.55
CA LYS A 183 11.27 30.89 -21.47
C LYS A 183 12.64 31.55 -21.67
N LEU A 184 12.99 32.49 -20.80
CA LEU A 184 14.19 33.32 -20.96
C LEU A 184 15.51 32.67 -20.49
N TRP A 185 15.46 31.51 -19.82
CA TRP A 185 16.67 30.81 -19.38
C TRP A 185 16.47 29.29 -19.40
N GLN A 186 17.55 28.54 -19.60
CA GLN A 186 17.54 27.09 -19.60
C GLN A 186 18.70 26.54 -18.77
N LEU A 187 18.40 25.74 -17.76
CA LEU A 187 19.38 25.19 -16.82
C LEU A 187 19.57 23.68 -16.99
N ASN A 188 19.28 23.16 -18.19
CA ASN A 188 19.43 21.74 -18.49
C ASN A 188 20.90 21.32 -18.46
N ASN A 189 21.80 22.17 -18.95
CA ASN A 189 23.25 21.92 -18.94
C ASN A 189 23.80 21.97 -17.51
N TYR A 190 23.33 22.90 -16.68
CA TYR A 190 23.68 22.93 -15.25
C TYR A 190 23.40 21.57 -14.58
N ARG A 191 22.25 20.97 -14.88
CA ARG A 191 21.91 19.65 -14.36
C ARG A 191 22.87 18.57 -14.83
N ALA A 192 23.25 18.56 -16.11
CA ALA A 192 24.19 17.56 -16.66
C ALA A 192 25.59 17.71 -16.01
N ASP A 193 26.09 18.93 -15.93
CA ASP A 193 27.40 19.22 -15.37
C ASP A 193 27.43 18.98 -13.86
N ALA A 194 26.32 19.24 -13.15
CA ALA A 194 26.20 18.91 -11.73
C ALA A 194 26.27 17.39 -11.50
N ILE A 195 25.77 16.57 -12.43
CA ILE A 195 25.90 15.11 -12.36
C ILE A 195 27.34 14.69 -12.65
N ALA A 196 27.97 15.28 -13.68
CA ALA A 196 29.35 15.00 -14.05
C ALA A 196 30.33 15.32 -12.91
N ALA A 197 30.08 16.40 -12.15
CA ALA A 197 30.88 16.80 -10.99
C ALA A 197 30.95 15.73 -9.88
N PHE A 198 30.00 14.80 -9.82
CA PHE A 198 29.96 13.69 -8.85
C PHE A 198 30.29 12.33 -9.47
N SER A 199 31.14 12.31 -10.50
CA SER A 199 31.57 11.09 -11.22
C SER A 199 30.40 10.40 -11.94
N GLY A 200 29.43 11.19 -12.42
CA GLY A 200 28.28 10.68 -13.16
C GLY A 200 27.20 10.07 -12.26
N VAL A 201 26.28 9.35 -12.88
CA VAL A 201 25.14 8.76 -12.17
C VAL A 201 25.58 7.64 -11.22
N GLU A 202 26.54 6.81 -11.62
CA GLU A 202 27.00 5.68 -10.81
C GLU A 202 27.68 6.15 -9.52
N GLY A 203 28.61 7.10 -9.60
CA GLY A 203 29.28 7.66 -8.41
C GLY A 203 28.32 8.29 -7.40
N ILE A 204 27.23 8.90 -7.88
CA ILE A 204 26.14 9.39 -7.02
C ILE A 204 25.42 8.22 -6.35
N LEU A 205 25.06 7.18 -7.10
CA LEU A 205 24.28 6.06 -6.58
C LEU A 205 25.04 5.21 -5.56
N GLU A 206 26.37 5.13 -5.63
CA GLU A 206 27.19 4.44 -4.61
C GLU A 206 27.08 5.04 -3.22
N ARG A 207 26.80 6.35 -3.16
CA ARG A 207 26.57 7.10 -1.91
C ARG A 207 25.15 6.89 -1.36
N THR A 208 24.31 6.09 -2.02
CA THR A 208 22.88 5.93 -1.71
C THR A 208 22.53 4.47 -1.44
N LEU A 209 21.32 4.23 -0.94
CA LEU A 209 20.77 2.89 -0.74
C LEU A 209 20.25 2.24 -2.05
N PHE A 210 20.71 2.70 -3.22
CA PHE A 210 20.29 2.18 -4.52
C PHE A 210 20.61 0.69 -4.67
N LYS A 211 21.86 0.27 -4.41
CA LYS A 211 22.27 -1.14 -4.48
C LYS A 211 21.43 -2.02 -3.54
N GLY A 212 20.97 -1.48 -2.40
CA GLY A 212 20.04 -2.12 -1.45
C GLY A 212 18.66 -2.46 -2.03
N THR A 213 18.20 -1.75 -3.06
CA THR A 213 16.95 -2.05 -3.76
C THR A 213 17.04 -3.25 -4.72
N TYR A 214 18.26 -3.65 -5.09
CA TYR A 214 18.53 -4.72 -6.06
C TYR A 214 17.86 -4.49 -7.43
N PHE A 215 17.71 -3.23 -7.87
CA PHE A 215 17.34 -2.95 -9.26
C PHE A 215 18.57 -3.18 -10.17
N PRO A 216 18.39 -3.82 -11.34
CA PRO A 216 19.50 -4.10 -12.25
C PRO A 216 20.05 -2.81 -12.88
N THR A 217 19.16 -1.87 -13.20
CA THR A 217 19.50 -0.56 -13.74
C THR A 217 18.61 0.51 -13.13
N ARG A 218 19.02 1.76 -13.28
CA ARG A 218 18.25 2.92 -12.84
C ARG A 218 17.12 3.29 -13.83
N GLU A 219 17.27 2.89 -15.09
CA GLU A 219 16.38 3.28 -16.17
C GLU A 219 14.95 2.81 -15.89
N GLY A 220 13.97 3.70 -16.11
CA GLY A 220 12.56 3.41 -15.81
C GLY A 220 12.15 3.54 -14.34
N LEU A 221 13.07 3.82 -13.41
CA LEU A 221 12.72 4.10 -12.02
C LEU A 221 12.22 5.53 -11.84
N PHE A 222 11.15 5.68 -11.07
CA PHE A 222 10.64 6.99 -10.69
C PHE A 222 10.24 7.05 -9.22
N TRP A 223 10.49 8.21 -8.63
CA TRP A 223 9.96 8.56 -7.32
C TRP A 223 8.48 8.90 -7.46
N LYS A 224 7.65 8.33 -6.59
CA LYS A 224 6.25 8.75 -6.51
C LYS A 224 6.18 10.22 -6.04
N LYS A 225 5.74 11.12 -6.94
CA LYS A 225 5.73 12.58 -6.72
C LYS A 225 4.82 13.02 -5.56
N ALA A 226 3.78 12.23 -5.27
CA ALA A 226 3.00 12.28 -4.04
C ALA A 226 2.49 10.86 -3.76
N SER A 227 2.75 10.32 -2.58
CA SER A 227 2.11 9.05 -2.24
C SER A 227 0.59 9.29 -2.16
N GLY A 228 -0.22 8.43 -2.78
CA GLY A 228 -1.69 8.54 -2.67
C GLY A 228 -2.18 8.56 -1.22
N PHE A 229 -1.34 8.09 -0.29
CA PHE A 229 -1.53 8.25 1.15
C PHE A 229 -1.45 9.72 1.62
N GLU A 230 -0.38 10.45 1.31
CA GLU A 230 -0.21 11.87 1.70
C GLU A 230 -1.33 12.74 1.13
N GLU A 231 -1.72 12.49 -0.11
CA GLU A 231 -2.84 13.18 -0.76
C GLU A 231 -4.17 12.86 -0.07
N SER A 232 -4.47 11.58 0.18
CA SER A 232 -5.68 11.18 0.90
C SER A 232 -5.76 11.77 2.32
N MET A 233 -4.60 11.96 2.98
CA MET A 233 -4.53 12.54 4.33
C MET A 233 -4.58 14.07 4.30
N ARG A 234 -4.14 14.71 3.23
CA ARG A 234 -4.20 16.18 3.06
C ARG A 234 -5.64 16.70 3.08
N TYR A 235 -6.56 15.94 2.51
CA TYR A 235 -7.99 16.27 2.47
C TYR A 235 -8.77 15.84 3.71
N LYS A 236 -8.15 15.07 4.62
CA LYS A 236 -8.78 14.72 5.90
C LYS A 236 -8.61 15.85 6.91
N LYS A 237 -9.62 16.03 7.77
CA LYS A 237 -9.54 16.94 8.91
C LYS A 237 -8.56 16.37 9.93
N LEU A 238 -7.34 16.92 9.94
CA LEU A 238 -6.25 16.52 10.82
C LEU A 238 -5.91 17.62 11.82
N THR A 239 -5.44 17.22 12.99
CA THR A 239 -4.84 18.14 13.97
C THR A 239 -3.54 18.75 13.45
N ASN A 240 -3.14 19.90 13.98
CA ASN A 240 -1.86 20.53 13.61
C ASN A 240 -0.65 19.63 13.91
N ALA A 241 -0.70 18.84 14.99
CA ALA A 241 0.31 17.84 15.31
C ALA A 241 0.42 16.75 14.22
N GLN A 242 -0.71 16.22 13.75
CA GLN A 242 -0.74 15.23 12.66
C GLN A 242 -0.21 15.81 11.33
N ARG A 243 -0.58 17.06 11.00
CA ARG A 243 -0.03 17.77 9.83
C ARG A 243 1.48 17.94 9.91
N SER A 244 2.00 18.28 11.11
CA SER A 244 3.45 18.35 11.33
C SER A 244 4.13 16.99 11.14
N GLY A 245 3.47 15.89 11.48
CA GLY A 245 3.94 14.52 11.25
C GLY A 245 4.01 14.15 9.77
N LEU A 246 3.01 14.54 8.96
CA LEU A 246 3.00 14.31 7.51
C LEU A 246 4.20 14.98 6.82
N ASN A 247 4.55 16.20 7.23
CA ASN A 247 5.71 16.93 6.69
C ASN A 247 7.06 16.24 6.99
N ARG A 248 7.11 15.27 7.91
CA ARG A 248 8.33 14.51 8.22
C ARG A 248 8.55 13.31 7.28
N ILE A 249 7.53 12.86 6.55
CA ILE A 249 7.61 11.66 5.69
C ILE A 249 8.62 11.85 4.54
N PRO A 250 8.59 12.95 3.77
CA PRO A 250 9.59 13.17 2.72
C PRO A 250 11.02 13.26 3.26
N ASN A 251 11.20 13.81 4.47
CA ASN A 251 12.51 13.90 5.12
C ASN A 251 13.02 12.52 5.52
N ARG A 252 12.15 11.62 6.00
CA ARG A 252 12.52 10.22 6.28
C ARG A 252 12.97 9.50 5.02
N ARG A 253 12.26 9.71 3.89
CA ARG A 253 12.63 9.16 2.58
C ARG A 253 14.02 9.64 2.14
N PHE A 254 14.26 10.95 2.22
CA PHE A 254 15.56 11.55 1.91
C PHE A 254 16.68 10.99 2.79
N THR A 255 16.43 10.88 4.10
CA THR A 255 17.41 10.34 5.07
C THR A 255 17.72 8.87 4.80
N LEU A 256 16.70 8.06 4.47
CA LEU A 256 16.88 6.64 4.13
C LEU A 256 17.69 6.48 2.83
N TRP A 257 17.41 7.29 1.81
CA TRP A 257 18.11 7.26 0.53
C TRP A 257 19.60 7.53 0.69
N TRP A 258 19.96 8.56 1.45
CA TRP A 258 21.35 8.96 1.72
C TRP A 258 21.95 8.29 2.97
N SER A 259 21.27 7.29 3.55
CA SER A 259 21.68 6.70 4.81
C SER A 259 23.11 6.10 4.82
N PRO A 260 23.61 5.45 3.76
CA PRO A 260 24.99 4.94 3.76
C PRO A 260 26.05 6.04 3.88
N THR A 261 25.74 7.25 3.41
CA THR A 261 26.63 8.41 3.47
C THR A 261 26.46 9.21 4.76
N ILE A 262 25.21 9.37 5.24
CA ILE A 262 24.91 10.15 6.44
C ILE A 262 25.32 9.37 7.71
N ASN A 263 25.14 8.06 7.73
CA ASN A 263 25.38 7.19 8.87
C ASN A 263 26.61 6.29 8.63
N ARG A 264 27.79 6.91 8.57
CA ARG A 264 29.06 6.25 8.22
C ARG A 264 30.04 6.13 9.41
N ALA A 265 30.90 5.11 9.39
CA ALA A 265 31.83 4.75 10.45
C ALA A 265 32.92 5.81 10.72
N ASN A 266 33.48 6.48 9.69
CA ASN A 266 34.57 7.47 9.84
C ASN A 266 34.16 8.78 10.55
N VAL A 267 32.95 8.83 11.09
CA VAL A 267 32.28 10.04 11.57
C VAL A 267 31.77 9.87 13.01
N TYR A 268 31.86 8.66 13.58
CA TYR A 268 31.49 8.40 14.96
C TYR A 268 32.60 8.86 15.93
N VAL A 269 32.51 10.11 16.37
CA VAL A 269 33.02 10.54 17.69
C VAL A 269 31.86 10.35 18.68
N GLY A 270 31.61 9.10 19.11
CA GLY A 270 30.50 8.72 19.98
C GLY A 270 30.33 7.20 20.11
N PHE A 271 29.50 6.73 21.05
CA PHE A 271 29.26 5.31 21.29
C PHE A 271 28.52 4.64 20.11
N GLN A 272 29.09 3.60 19.53
CA GLN A 272 28.41 2.74 18.57
C GLN A 272 27.27 2.00 19.29
N VAL A 273 26.02 2.33 18.96
CA VAL A 273 24.85 1.67 19.54
C VAL A 273 24.28 0.67 18.54
N GLN A 274 24.23 -0.59 18.95
CA GLN A 274 23.48 -1.61 18.25
C GLN A 274 21.99 -1.39 18.48
N LEU A 275 21.21 -1.33 17.40
CA LEU A 275 19.76 -1.20 17.49
C LEU A 275 19.12 -2.55 17.87
N ASP A 276 18.23 -2.53 18.86
CA ASP A 276 17.49 -3.71 19.31
C ASP A 276 16.73 -4.35 18.14
N LEU A 277 16.94 -5.66 17.95
CA LEU A 277 16.21 -6.49 16.97
C LEU A 277 16.38 -6.07 15.48
N ILE A 278 17.33 -5.20 15.15
CA ILE A 278 17.66 -4.85 13.73
C ILE A 278 18.60 -5.88 13.08
N GLY A 279 18.97 -6.92 13.83
CA GLY A 279 19.13 -8.22 13.21
C GLY A 279 17.80 -8.67 12.63
N ILE A 280 17.56 -8.33 11.36
CA ILE A 280 16.47 -8.87 10.56
C ILE A 280 16.32 -10.34 10.95
N PHE A 281 15.18 -10.67 11.56
CA PHE A 281 14.84 -12.05 11.87
C PHE A 281 14.64 -12.77 10.54
N MET A 282 15.73 -13.26 9.95
CA MET A 282 15.66 -14.40 9.08
C MET A 282 15.39 -15.60 9.99
N HIS A 283 14.11 -15.91 10.21
CA HIS A 283 13.76 -17.25 10.67
C HIS A 283 14.38 -18.23 9.67
N GLY A 284 15.35 -19.00 10.15
CA GLY A 284 16.20 -19.84 9.30
C GLY A 284 17.29 -19.05 8.58
N LYS A 285 18.51 -19.11 9.11
CA LYS A 285 19.68 -19.03 8.25
C LYS A 285 19.53 -20.12 7.18
N ILE A 286 19.24 -19.65 5.98
CA ILE A 286 19.15 -20.32 4.68
C ILE A 286 18.86 -21.83 4.74
N PRO A 287 17.59 -22.26 4.98
CA PRO A 287 17.17 -23.65 4.70
C PRO A 287 17.53 -24.07 3.26
N THR A 288 17.53 -23.10 2.34
CA THR A 288 17.92 -23.27 0.94
C THR A 288 19.37 -23.74 0.78
N LEU A 289 20.32 -23.31 1.62
CA LEU A 289 21.72 -23.73 1.52
C LEU A 289 21.85 -25.20 1.95
N LYS A 290 21.13 -25.59 3.01
CA LYS A 290 21.05 -26.99 3.43
C LYS A 290 20.47 -27.86 2.31
N ILE A 291 19.35 -27.45 1.71
CA ILE A 291 18.72 -28.18 0.59
C ILE A 291 19.69 -28.34 -0.59
N ILE A 292 20.49 -27.31 -0.91
CA ILE A 292 21.49 -27.39 -1.98
C ILE A 292 22.58 -28.41 -1.64
N PHE A 293 23.08 -28.43 -0.40
CA PHE A 293 24.06 -29.45 0.02
C PHE A 293 23.46 -30.86 0.09
N ASP A 294 22.20 -30.99 0.52
CA ASP A 294 21.46 -32.27 0.51
C ASP A 294 21.29 -32.82 -0.93
N GLN A 295 21.27 -31.96 -1.95
CA GLN A 295 21.23 -32.36 -3.36
C GLN A 295 22.61 -32.76 -3.93
N GLU A 296 23.69 -32.36 -3.27
CA GLU A 296 25.07 -32.54 -3.73
C GLU A 296 25.88 -33.48 -2.82
N LEU A 297 25.20 -34.42 -2.14
CA LEU A 297 25.82 -35.36 -1.20
C LEU A 297 26.86 -36.27 -1.89
N GLU A 298 26.48 -36.93 -2.98
CA GLU A 298 27.35 -37.87 -3.71
C GLU A 298 28.53 -37.16 -4.41
N PRO A 299 28.32 -36.07 -5.19
CA PRO A 299 29.42 -35.41 -5.90
C PRO A 299 30.48 -34.82 -4.97
N LEU A 300 30.08 -34.37 -3.77
CA LEU A 300 30.98 -33.77 -2.79
C LEU A 300 31.45 -34.75 -1.70
N GLN A 301 31.05 -36.03 -1.77
CA GLN A 301 31.39 -37.05 -0.77
C GLN A 301 30.99 -36.64 0.66
N ILE A 302 29.80 -36.03 0.79
CA ILE A 302 29.20 -35.65 2.07
C ILE A 302 28.34 -36.82 2.57
N GLU A 303 28.58 -37.27 3.79
CA GLU A 303 27.77 -38.29 4.47
C GLU A 303 26.49 -37.67 5.02
N ILE A 304 26.63 -36.58 5.78
CA ILE A 304 25.53 -35.93 6.50
C ILE A 304 25.70 -34.40 6.46
N VAL A 305 24.61 -33.69 6.17
CA VAL A 305 24.50 -32.24 6.30
C VAL A 305 23.66 -31.93 7.55
N GLN A 306 24.32 -31.50 8.61
CA GLN A 306 23.67 -31.15 9.86
C GLN A 306 23.50 -29.64 9.98
N LYS A 307 22.26 -29.18 10.22
CA LYS A 307 21.99 -27.79 10.61
C LYS A 307 22.11 -27.68 12.13
N GLU A 308 22.93 -26.76 12.61
CA GLU A 308 23.15 -26.56 14.04
C GLU A 308 21.98 -25.86 14.73
N THR A 309 21.82 -26.13 16.03
CA THR A 309 20.88 -25.40 16.88
C THR A 309 21.41 -24.01 17.18
N ILE A 310 20.97 -23.02 16.41
CA ILE A 310 21.48 -21.65 16.47
C ILE A 310 20.79 -20.85 17.59
N HIS A 311 21.58 -20.13 18.38
CA HIS A 311 21.05 -19.19 19.37
C HIS A 311 20.20 -18.09 18.70
N PRO A 312 19.01 -17.72 19.23
CA PRO A 312 18.08 -16.79 18.58
C PRO A 312 18.65 -15.41 18.24
N ARG A 313 19.73 -15.00 18.93
CA ARG A 313 20.40 -13.71 18.76
C ARG A 313 21.69 -13.76 17.95
N LYS A 314 22.11 -14.94 17.48
CA LYS A 314 23.40 -15.12 16.80
C LYS A 314 23.50 -14.26 15.52
N SER A 315 22.40 -14.13 14.78
CA SER A 315 22.35 -13.40 13.51
C SER A 315 22.76 -11.93 13.59
N TYR A 316 22.72 -11.34 14.78
CA TYR A 316 23.14 -9.96 15.03
C TYR A 316 24.20 -9.83 16.13
N LYS A 317 24.83 -10.94 16.54
CA LYS A 317 25.99 -10.88 17.43
C LYS A 317 27.24 -10.64 16.60
N MET A 318 27.83 -9.45 16.70
CA MET A 318 28.96 -9.03 15.85
C MET A 318 30.34 -9.27 16.48
N ASN A 319 30.37 -9.76 17.72
CA ASN A 319 31.60 -9.93 18.51
C ASN A 319 32.05 -11.39 18.58
N SER A 320 31.14 -12.35 18.40
CA SER A 320 31.47 -13.77 18.42
C SER A 320 30.44 -14.56 17.61
N SER A 321 30.83 -15.75 17.15
CA SER A 321 29.97 -16.60 16.32
C SER A 321 30.14 -18.10 16.63
N CYS A 322 29.41 -18.94 15.90
CA CYS A 322 29.43 -20.40 15.95
C CYS A 322 29.15 -20.96 14.54
N ALA A 323 29.26 -22.27 14.30
CA ALA A 323 28.81 -22.86 13.03
C ALA A 323 27.29 -22.74 12.84
N ASP A 324 26.82 -22.62 11.59
CA ASP A 324 25.40 -22.72 11.23
C ASP A 324 25.05 -24.07 10.60
N ILE A 325 25.94 -24.56 9.74
CA ILE A 325 25.84 -25.86 9.08
C ILE A 325 27.16 -26.58 9.29
N LEU A 326 27.07 -27.89 9.50
CA LEU A 326 28.20 -28.78 9.62
C LEU A 326 28.04 -29.94 8.64
N LEU A 327 29.09 -30.17 7.86
CA LEU A 327 29.19 -31.23 6.88
C LEU A 327 30.10 -32.33 7.43
N PHE A 328 29.66 -33.57 7.33
CA PHE A 328 30.45 -34.75 7.63
C PHE A 328 30.90 -35.41 6.33
N SER A 329 32.19 -35.71 6.19
CA SER A 329 32.72 -36.41 5.02
C SER A 329 32.48 -37.91 5.14
N ALA A 330 32.13 -38.55 4.03
CA ALA A 330 32.07 -40.01 3.95
C ALA A 330 33.45 -40.67 4.13
N TYR A 331 34.53 -39.93 3.87
CA TYR A 331 35.90 -40.38 4.12
C TYR A 331 36.74 -39.24 4.71
N LYS A 332 37.56 -38.58 3.88
CA LYS A 332 38.38 -37.43 4.24
C LYS A 332 38.45 -36.47 3.06
N TRP A 333 38.20 -35.20 3.30
CA TRP A 333 38.47 -34.16 2.31
C TRP A 333 39.91 -33.69 2.40
N ASN A 334 40.54 -33.49 1.24
CA ASN A 334 41.77 -32.71 1.14
C ASN A 334 41.41 -31.23 1.16
N ILE A 335 41.90 -30.52 2.18
CA ILE A 335 41.51 -29.14 2.47
C ILE A 335 42.61 -28.19 1.97
N ALA A 336 42.22 -27.20 1.17
CA ALA A 336 43.05 -26.09 0.74
C ALA A 336 43.18 -25.03 1.84
N ARG A 337 44.26 -24.25 1.77
CA ARG A 337 44.46 -23.07 2.64
C ARG A 337 43.29 -22.08 2.53
N PRO A 338 43.04 -21.28 3.58
CA PRO A 338 42.03 -20.24 3.51
C PRO A 338 42.23 -19.25 2.37
N SER A 339 41.25 -19.15 1.47
CA SER A 339 41.27 -18.24 0.33
C SER A 339 39.89 -17.60 0.11
N LEU A 340 39.81 -16.60 -0.76
CA LEU A 340 38.53 -16.06 -1.20
C LEU A 340 37.83 -17.04 -2.15
N VAL A 341 36.50 -16.91 -2.24
CA VAL A 341 35.66 -17.69 -3.16
C VAL A 341 35.96 -17.38 -4.64
N THR A 342 36.50 -16.20 -4.93
CA THR A 342 36.87 -15.73 -6.28
C THR A 342 38.26 -16.20 -6.71
N ASP A 343 39.09 -16.67 -5.78
CA ASP A 343 40.43 -17.15 -6.08
C ASP A 343 40.37 -18.47 -6.87
N SER A 344 41.04 -18.51 -8.03
CA SER A 344 41.03 -19.64 -8.96
C SER A 344 42.08 -20.72 -8.66
N LYS A 345 43.11 -20.40 -7.87
CA LYS A 345 44.18 -21.33 -7.51
C LYS A 345 44.11 -21.71 -6.04
N ASP A 346 43.71 -22.95 -5.80
CA ASP A 346 43.74 -23.56 -4.47
C ASP A 346 45.07 -24.25 -4.21
N VAL A 347 45.71 -23.91 -3.08
CA VAL A 347 46.94 -24.57 -2.63
C VAL A 347 46.57 -25.60 -1.57
N LEU A 348 46.77 -26.87 -1.89
CA LEU A 348 46.58 -28.00 -0.99
C LEU A 348 47.86 -28.23 -0.20
N ASP A 349 47.73 -28.25 1.13
CA ASP A 349 48.86 -28.42 2.07
C ASP A 349 48.93 -29.82 2.69
N GLY A 350 48.15 -30.77 2.17
CA GLY A 350 48.01 -32.11 2.77
C GLY A 350 47.17 -32.15 4.05
N THR A 351 46.54 -31.03 4.44
CA THR A 351 45.59 -31.00 5.55
C THR A 351 44.33 -31.79 5.15
N THR A 352 43.91 -32.73 5.99
CA THR A 352 42.68 -33.51 5.79
C THR A 352 41.68 -33.27 6.92
N SER A 353 40.39 -33.31 6.60
CA SER A 353 39.33 -33.13 7.60
C SER A 353 38.10 -33.98 7.28
N ASN A 354 37.43 -34.43 8.34
CA ASN A 354 36.18 -35.18 8.27
C ASN A 354 34.97 -34.30 8.61
N LYS A 355 35.20 -33.10 9.17
CA LYS A 355 34.14 -32.17 9.59
C LYS A 355 34.42 -30.79 8.99
N PHE A 356 33.43 -30.22 8.32
CA PHE A 356 33.55 -28.91 7.70
C PHE A 356 32.39 -28.01 8.09
N TRP A 357 32.66 -26.84 8.66
CA TRP A 357 31.61 -25.92 9.10
C TRP A 357 31.39 -24.78 8.10
N ILE A 358 30.17 -24.26 8.11
CA ILE A 358 29.76 -23.06 7.37
C ILE A 358 29.13 -22.07 8.34
N ASP A 359 29.59 -20.82 8.30
CA ASP A 359 29.04 -19.71 9.09
C ASP A 359 28.59 -18.58 8.18
N VAL A 360 27.31 -18.18 8.28
CA VAL A 360 26.72 -17.10 7.48
C VAL A 360 26.61 -15.83 8.34
N GLN A 361 27.34 -14.80 7.95
CA GLN A 361 27.38 -13.49 8.59
C GLN A 361 26.58 -12.47 7.79
N LEU A 362 25.73 -11.72 8.48
CA LEU A 362 24.97 -10.62 7.90
C LEU A 362 25.60 -9.30 8.32
N ARG A 363 25.66 -8.35 7.39
CA ARG A 363 26.16 -6.99 7.63
C ARG A 363 25.21 -5.98 7.02
N TRP A 364 25.18 -4.80 7.62
CA TRP A 364 24.63 -3.60 7.00
C TRP A 364 25.79 -2.61 6.78
N GLY A 365 26.32 -2.52 5.57
CA GLY A 365 27.44 -1.66 5.24
C GLY A 365 27.09 -0.18 5.17
N ASP A 366 28.14 0.65 5.14
CA ASP A 366 28.06 2.09 4.90
C ASP A 366 29.01 2.51 3.78
N PHE A 367 29.01 3.79 3.40
CA PHE A 367 29.81 4.26 2.28
C PHE A 367 31.32 4.04 2.48
N ASP A 368 31.82 4.15 3.71
CA ASP A 368 33.24 3.93 4.03
C ASP A 368 33.62 2.45 4.00
N THR A 369 32.71 1.62 4.50
CA THR A 369 32.96 0.23 4.81
C THR A 369 31.81 -0.61 4.24
N HIS A 370 31.96 -1.01 2.98
CA HIS A 370 31.05 -1.92 2.29
C HIS A 370 31.78 -3.00 1.46
N ASP A 371 33.12 -3.01 1.51
CA ASP A 371 33.91 -4.14 1.00
C ASP A 371 33.63 -5.37 1.87
N ILE A 372 32.96 -6.35 1.26
CA ILE A 372 32.53 -7.58 1.92
C ILE A 372 33.63 -8.64 1.93
N GLU A 373 34.59 -8.61 1.00
CA GLU A 373 35.71 -9.54 0.96
C GLU A 373 36.67 -9.27 2.12
N ARG A 374 37.02 -8.00 2.30
CA ARG A 374 37.85 -7.58 3.44
C ARG A 374 37.17 -7.88 4.78
N TYR A 375 35.86 -7.64 4.87
CA TYR A 375 35.08 -7.91 6.08
C TYR A 375 35.04 -9.40 6.44
N THR A 376 34.71 -10.26 5.47
CA THR A 376 34.61 -11.72 5.68
C THR A 376 35.93 -12.32 6.07
N ARG A 377 37.02 -11.91 5.40
CA ARG A 377 38.37 -12.33 5.76
C ARG A 377 38.76 -11.91 7.17
N ALA A 378 38.54 -10.63 7.53
CA ALA A 378 38.85 -10.13 8.87
C ALA A 378 38.08 -10.92 9.95
N LYS A 379 36.76 -11.07 9.79
CA LYS A 379 35.93 -11.81 10.75
C LYS A 379 36.25 -13.29 10.86
N PHE A 380 36.62 -13.94 9.76
CA PHE A 380 37.06 -15.33 9.79
C PHE A 380 38.33 -15.50 10.63
N LEU A 381 39.34 -14.63 10.42
CA LEU A 381 40.60 -14.68 11.17
C LEU A 381 40.39 -14.32 12.64
N ASP A 382 39.56 -13.32 12.93
CA ASP A 382 39.20 -12.91 14.28
C ASP A 382 38.49 -14.06 15.03
N TYR A 383 37.45 -14.66 14.44
CA TYR A 383 36.64 -15.67 15.15
C TYR A 383 37.32 -17.04 15.29
N ILE A 384 38.29 -17.39 14.44
CA ILE A 384 39.03 -18.63 14.60
C ILE A 384 40.14 -18.50 15.65
N SER A 385 40.68 -17.29 15.82
CA SER A 385 41.69 -17.01 16.85
C SER A 385 41.09 -16.68 18.21
N ASP A 386 39.85 -16.18 18.24
CA ASP A 386 39.14 -15.80 19.46
C ASP A 386 38.58 -17.00 20.23
N SER A 387 38.88 -17.05 21.53
CA SER A 387 38.38 -18.07 22.46
C SER A 387 36.88 -18.01 22.74
N MET A 388 36.20 -16.87 22.48
CA MET A 388 34.75 -16.77 22.68
C MET A 388 33.93 -17.40 21.54
N SER A 389 34.54 -17.63 20.38
CA SER A 389 33.88 -18.22 19.22
C SER A 389 34.26 -19.69 19.11
N ILE A 390 33.27 -20.58 19.13
CA ILE A 390 33.50 -22.03 19.16
C ILE A 390 33.04 -22.64 17.84
N TYR A 391 33.98 -23.22 17.11
CA TYR A 391 33.71 -23.99 15.89
C TYR A 391 34.05 -25.47 16.09
N PRO A 392 33.24 -26.40 15.54
CA PRO A 392 33.45 -27.84 15.75
C PRO A 392 34.70 -28.45 15.08
N SER A 393 35.33 -27.71 14.17
CA SER A 393 36.60 -28.11 13.53
C SER A 393 37.40 -26.86 13.13
N ARG A 394 38.70 -27.03 12.81
CA ARG A 394 39.56 -25.94 12.32
C ARG A 394 39.29 -25.58 10.85
N THR A 395 38.54 -26.42 10.13
CA THR A 395 38.28 -26.31 8.71
C THR A 395 36.84 -25.92 8.45
N GLY A 396 36.65 -24.79 7.77
CA GLY A 396 35.34 -24.30 7.38
C GLY A 396 35.43 -23.01 6.59
N VAL A 397 34.26 -22.48 6.22
CA VAL A 397 34.10 -21.29 5.41
C VAL A 397 33.12 -20.32 6.04
N MET A 398 33.44 -19.03 5.98
CA MET A 398 32.54 -17.95 6.37
C MET A 398 31.99 -17.27 5.13
N ILE A 399 30.66 -17.15 5.05
CA ILE A 399 29.94 -16.43 4.00
C ILE A 399 29.45 -15.12 4.59
N GLY A 400 29.86 -13.98 4.03
CA GLY A 400 29.35 -12.67 4.42
C GLY A 400 28.40 -12.09 3.39
N MET A 401 27.31 -11.50 3.87
CA MET A 401 26.33 -10.81 3.03
C MET A 401 26.14 -9.38 3.52
N ASP A 402 26.35 -8.40 2.64
CA ASP A 402 25.98 -7.01 2.88
C ASP A 402 24.55 -6.75 2.39
N LEU A 403 23.66 -6.50 3.34
CA LEU A 403 22.24 -6.28 3.09
C LEU A 403 21.95 -4.87 2.55
N ALA A 404 22.83 -3.89 2.81
CA ALA A 404 22.68 -2.52 2.32
C ALA A 404 23.13 -2.39 0.86
N TYR A 405 24.13 -3.17 0.47
CA TYR A 405 24.72 -3.15 -0.87
C TYR A 405 24.37 -4.37 -1.75
N ASN A 406 23.64 -5.36 -1.21
CA ASN A 406 23.35 -6.64 -1.86
C ASN A 406 24.62 -7.32 -2.43
N SER A 407 25.75 -7.18 -1.75
CA SER A 407 27.01 -7.86 -2.09
C SER A 407 27.22 -9.06 -1.17
N TRP A 408 27.96 -10.06 -1.64
CA TRP A 408 28.34 -11.21 -0.83
C TRP A 408 29.75 -11.66 -1.21
N SER A 409 30.44 -12.28 -0.27
CA SER A 409 31.68 -13.01 -0.52
C SER A 409 31.81 -14.13 0.50
N ALA A 410 32.78 -15.02 0.28
CA ALA A 410 33.12 -16.05 1.24
C ALA A 410 34.63 -16.19 1.35
N TYR A 411 35.09 -16.41 2.59
CA TYR A 411 36.49 -16.62 2.91
C TYR A 411 36.61 -17.79 3.87
N GLY A 412 37.58 -18.66 3.60
CA GLY A 412 37.89 -19.78 4.48
C GLY A 412 38.51 -20.92 3.69
N ASN A 413 38.50 -22.09 4.30
CA ASN A 413 39.09 -23.30 3.71
C ASN A 413 38.18 -23.86 2.62
N TRP A 414 38.75 -24.65 1.71
CA TRP A 414 38.00 -25.23 0.58
C TRP A 414 38.36 -26.68 0.36
N PHE A 415 37.38 -27.51 0.01
CA PHE A 415 37.61 -28.85 -0.53
C PHE A 415 37.16 -28.90 -2.00
N PRO A 416 37.66 -29.87 -2.79
CA PRO A 416 37.34 -29.96 -4.21
C PRO A 416 35.83 -29.94 -4.48
N GLY A 417 35.39 -29.09 -5.41
CA GLY A 417 33.97 -28.92 -5.77
C GLY A 417 33.18 -27.90 -4.94
N LEU A 418 33.64 -27.52 -3.74
CA LEU A 418 32.90 -26.60 -2.87
C LEU A 418 32.81 -25.18 -3.43
N LYS A 419 33.90 -24.62 -3.97
CA LYS A 419 33.93 -23.25 -4.50
C LYS A 419 32.89 -23.02 -5.62
N PRO A 420 32.88 -23.81 -6.71
CA PRO A 420 31.86 -23.68 -7.75
C PRO A 420 30.44 -23.81 -7.21
N LEU A 421 30.21 -24.74 -6.27
CA LEU A 421 28.90 -24.90 -5.66
C LEU A 421 28.47 -23.64 -4.89
N ILE A 422 29.32 -23.09 -4.03
CA ILE A 422 28.99 -21.87 -3.28
C ILE A 422 28.74 -20.69 -4.21
N GLN A 423 29.52 -20.54 -5.29
CA GLN A 423 29.30 -19.50 -6.31
C GLN A 423 27.91 -19.60 -6.94
N GLN A 424 27.52 -20.80 -7.40
CA GLN A 424 26.20 -21.03 -8.01
C GLN A 424 25.07 -20.88 -6.98
N ALA A 425 25.25 -21.44 -5.79
CA ALA A 425 24.27 -21.40 -4.70
C ALA A 425 23.99 -19.97 -4.26
N MET A 426 25.02 -19.18 -3.98
CA MET A 426 24.86 -17.81 -3.51
C MET A 426 24.33 -16.88 -4.59
N ALA A 427 24.69 -17.08 -5.87
CA ALA A 427 24.05 -16.35 -6.97
C ALA A 427 22.53 -16.61 -7.03
N LYS A 428 22.11 -17.87 -6.85
CA LYS A 428 20.69 -18.24 -6.80
C LYS A 428 19.98 -17.70 -5.55
N ILE A 429 20.61 -17.80 -4.38
CA ILE A 429 20.07 -17.28 -3.12
C ILE A 429 19.89 -15.77 -3.19
N MET A 430 20.89 -15.02 -3.66
CA MET A 430 20.79 -13.58 -3.80
C MET A 430 19.68 -13.17 -4.76
N LYS A 431 19.37 -13.96 -5.78
CA LYS A 431 18.30 -13.64 -6.73
C LYS A 431 16.90 -14.03 -6.20
N ALA A 432 16.75 -15.23 -5.65
CA ALA A 432 15.45 -15.87 -5.43
C ALA A 432 15.04 -16.03 -3.95
N ASN A 433 15.87 -15.63 -2.99
CA ASN A 433 15.53 -15.80 -1.58
C ASN A 433 14.34 -14.90 -1.16
N PRO A 434 13.26 -15.47 -0.59
CA PRO A 434 12.07 -14.69 -0.20
C PRO A 434 12.36 -13.64 0.89
N ALA A 435 13.24 -13.92 1.85
CA ALA A 435 13.57 -12.96 2.90
C ALA A 435 14.34 -11.75 2.35
N CYS A 436 15.27 -11.99 1.42
CA CYS A 436 15.96 -10.92 0.68
C CYS A 436 14.96 -10.11 -0.17
N HIS A 437 14.00 -10.79 -0.81
CA HIS A 437 12.92 -10.12 -1.55
C HIS A 437 12.08 -9.20 -0.65
N VAL A 438 11.63 -9.69 0.50
CA VAL A 438 10.87 -8.89 1.48
C VAL A 438 11.67 -7.69 1.97
N LEU A 439 12.97 -7.86 2.25
CA LEU A 439 13.85 -6.75 2.62
C LEU A 439 13.91 -5.69 1.52
N ARG A 440 14.19 -6.11 0.28
CA ARG A 440 14.27 -5.21 -0.88
C ARG A 440 12.96 -4.48 -1.10
N GLU A 441 11.82 -5.17 -1.01
CA GLU A 441 10.51 -4.56 -1.18
C GLU A 441 10.18 -3.56 -0.07
N ARG A 442 10.58 -3.84 1.18
CA ARG A 442 10.48 -2.86 2.27
C ARG A 442 11.36 -1.64 2.04
N ILE A 443 12.58 -1.81 1.53
CA ILE A 443 13.46 -0.72 1.15
C ILE A 443 12.81 0.11 0.03
N ARG A 444 12.34 -0.53 -1.04
CA ARG A 444 11.65 0.12 -2.18
C ARG A 444 10.41 0.89 -1.72
N LYS A 445 9.55 0.29 -0.89
CA LYS A 445 8.37 0.97 -0.29
C LYS A 445 8.75 2.14 0.61
N GLY A 446 9.80 2.00 1.42
CA GLY A 446 10.35 3.06 2.26
C GLY A 446 10.90 4.23 1.46
N LEU A 447 11.56 3.92 0.34
CA LEU A 447 12.04 4.89 -0.64
C LEU A 447 10.93 5.39 -1.57
N GLN A 448 9.77 4.72 -1.64
CA GLN A 448 8.71 5.00 -2.62
C GLN A 448 9.22 4.96 -4.07
N LEU A 449 10.14 4.04 -4.35
CA LEU A 449 10.65 3.73 -5.68
C LEU A 449 9.82 2.61 -6.30
N TYR A 450 9.41 2.80 -7.54
CA TYR A 450 8.64 1.83 -8.31
C TYR A 450 9.34 1.57 -9.63
N ALA A 451 9.33 0.31 -10.05
CA ALA A 451 9.73 -0.14 -11.37
C ALA A 451 8.48 -0.64 -12.12
N SER A 452 8.49 -0.56 -13.44
CA SER A 452 7.45 -1.09 -14.32
C SER A 452 7.56 -2.61 -14.52
N GLU A 453 8.10 -3.35 -13.55
CA GLU A 453 8.32 -4.80 -13.67
C GLU A 453 7.00 -5.58 -13.71
N PRO A 454 6.94 -6.69 -14.46
CA PRO A 454 5.77 -7.55 -14.52
C PRO A 454 5.62 -8.31 -13.19
N THR A 455 4.77 -7.81 -12.30
CA THR A 455 4.30 -8.57 -11.13
C THR A 455 3.39 -9.71 -11.58
N GLU A 456 3.38 -10.84 -10.86
CA GLU A 456 2.38 -11.89 -11.09
C GLU A 456 0.97 -11.28 -11.17
N PRO A 457 0.19 -11.66 -12.19
CA PRO A 457 -1.12 -11.05 -12.41
C PRO A 457 -2.02 -11.42 -11.24
N TYR A 458 -2.71 -10.42 -10.68
CA TYR A 458 -3.71 -10.64 -9.64
C TYR A 458 -4.85 -11.53 -10.16
N LEU A 459 -5.57 -12.19 -9.24
CA LEU A 459 -6.80 -12.89 -9.59
C LEU A 459 -7.81 -11.86 -10.14
N ASN A 460 -8.34 -12.13 -11.32
CA ASN A 460 -9.31 -11.32 -12.06
C ASN A 460 -10.31 -12.23 -12.79
N SER A 461 -11.25 -11.65 -13.55
CA SER A 461 -12.25 -12.44 -14.28
C SER A 461 -11.67 -13.30 -15.41
N GLN A 462 -10.48 -12.97 -15.93
CA GLN A 462 -9.83 -13.69 -17.04
C GLN A 462 -9.11 -14.96 -16.57
N ASN A 463 -8.44 -14.92 -15.42
CA ASN A 463 -7.71 -16.06 -14.84
C ASN A 463 -8.49 -16.79 -13.74
N TYR A 464 -9.80 -16.54 -13.64
CA TYR A 464 -10.67 -17.12 -12.62
C TYR A 464 -10.75 -18.64 -12.66
N SER A 465 -10.58 -19.25 -13.84
CA SER A 465 -10.59 -20.72 -14.02
C SER A 465 -9.40 -21.42 -13.36
N GLU A 466 -8.28 -20.73 -13.11
CA GLU A 466 -7.09 -21.29 -12.44
C GLU A 466 -7.40 -21.82 -11.03
N LEU A 467 -8.43 -21.26 -10.39
CA LEU A 467 -8.89 -21.64 -9.03
C LEU A 467 -9.30 -23.10 -8.90
N PHE A 468 -9.66 -23.76 -10.01
CA PHE A 468 -10.20 -25.12 -10.02
C PHE A 468 -9.22 -26.14 -10.59
N SER A 469 -7.94 -25.76 -10.68
CA SER A 469 -6.88 -26.68 -11.07
C SER A 469 -6.63 -27.78 -10.03
N ASN A 470 -5.76 -28.74 -10.37
CA ASN A 470 -5.34 -29.78 -9.43
C ASN A 470 -4.50 -29.26 -8.25
N GLN A 471 -4.10 -27.98 -8.26
CA GLN A 471 -3.39 -27.36 -7.13
C GLN A 471 -4.33 -27.06 -5.97
N ILE A 472 -3.83 -27.18 -4.73
CA ILE A 472 -4.55 -26.76 -3.53
C ILE A 472 -4.39 -25.25 -3.39
N ILE A 473 -5.49 -24.52 -3.54
CA ILE A 473 -5.54 -23.07 -3.49
C ILE A 473 -6.38 -22.66 -2.28
N TRP A 474 -5.92 -21.70 -1.49
CA TRP A 474 -6.66 -21.14 -0.37
C TRP A 474 -6.98 -19.67 -0.57
N PHE A 475 -8.23 -19.28 -0.32
CA PHE A 475 -8.59 -17.90 -0.07
C PHE A 475 -8.41 -17.57 1.41
N VAL A 476 -7.79 -16.42 1.70
CA VAL A 476 -7.68 -15.88 3.05
C VAL A 476 -8.41 -14.54 3.11
N ASP A 477 -9.47 -14.47 3.92
CA ASP A 477 -10.18 -13.23 4.21
C ASP A 477 -9.99 -12.80 5.68
N GLY A 478 -9.34 -11.65 5.84
CA GLY A 478 -9.08 -11.02 7.13
C GLY A 478 -10.13 -9.98 7.54
N THR A 479 -11.27 -9.88 6.82
CA THR A 479 -12.28 -8.83 7.03
C THR A 479 -12.87 -8.85 8.43
N ASN A 480 -13.24 -10.03 8.93
CA ASN A 480 -13.97 -10.21 10.19
C ASN A 480 -13.07 -10.61 11.37
N VAL A 481 -11.75 -10.39 11.26
CA VAL A 481 -10.78 -10.75 12.31
C VAL A 481 -10.83 -9.76 13.46
N TYR A 482 -10.84 -8.47 13.18
CA TYR A 482 -10.96 -7.43 14.21
C TYR A 482 -12.27 -6.68 14.04
N ARG A 483 -13.23 -7.01 14.90
CA ARG A 483 -14.59 -6.44 14.91
C ARG A 483 -14.79 -5.62 16.18
N VAL A 484 -15.52 -4.52 16.06
CA VAL A 484 -15.80 -3.63 17.19
C VAL A 484 -17.27 -3.24 17.23
N THR A 485 -17.81 -3.11 18.44
CA THR A 485 -19.05 -2.38 18.70
C THR A 485 -18.71 -0.94 19.08
N ILE A 486 -19.38 0.01 18.46
CA ILE A 486 -19.17 1.44 18.72
C ILE A 486 -20.18 1.88 19.78
N HIS A 487 -19.69 2.50 20.85
CA HIS A 487 -20.48 3.06 21.92
C HIS A 487 -20.16 4.55 22.05
N LYS A 488 -21.18 5.41 21.95
CA LYS A 488 -21.03 6.84 22.25
C LYS A 488 -21.00 7.00 23.77
N THR A 489 -19.95 7.64 24.27
CA THR A 489 -19.82 8.03 25.67
C THR A 489 -20.71 9.25 25.96
N PHE A 490 -20.94 9.53 27.24
CA PHE A 490 -21.75 10.66 27.70
C PHE A 490 -21.23 12.00 27.15
N GLU A 491 -19.91 12.17 27.07
CA GLU A 491 -19.23 13.34 26.50
C GLU A 491 -19.36 13.46 24.97
N GLY A 492 -20.07 12.52 24.33
CA GLY A 492 -20.26 12.49 22.89
C GLY A 492 -19.15 11.78 22.10
N ASN A 493 -18.07 11.35 22.77
CA ASN A 493 -16.96 10.64 22.12
C ASN A 493 -17.35 9.20 21.75
N LEU A 494 -17.01 8.77 20.53
CA LEU A 494 -17.21 7.38 20.09
C LEU A 494 -16.07 6.50 20.62
N THR A 495 -16.40 5.56 21.49
CA THR A 495 -15.49 4.50 21.98
C THR A 495 -15.79 3.19 21.28
N THR A 496 -14.78 2.34 21.15
CA THR A 496 -14.92 1.03 20.48
C THR A 496 -14.60 -0.08 21.45
N LYS A 497 -15.46 -1.11 21.52
CA LYS A 497 -15.21 -2.33 22.28
C LYS A 497 -15.01 -3.49 21.31
N PRO A 498 -13.90 -4.26 21.40
CA PRO A 498 -13.68 -5.39 20.52
C PRO A 498 -14.64 -6.53 20.85
N ILE A 499 -15.07 -7.25 19.81
CA ILE A 499 -15.85 -8.49 19.92
C ILE A 499 -15.08 -9.63 19.25
N ASN A 500 -15.54 -10.88 19.46
CA ASN A 500 -14.94 -12.04 18.82
C ASN A 500 -14.93 -11.88 17.29
N GLY A 501 -13.78 -12.23 16.70
CA GLY A 501 -13.55 -12.22 15.27
C GLY A 501 -13.26 -13.62 14.75
N ALA A 502 -13.12 -13.75 13.44
CA ALA A 502 -12.70 -15.01 12.84
C ALA A 502 -11.88 -14.75 11.57
N ILE A 503 -10.90 -15.64 11.36
CA ILE A 503 -10.17 -15.75 10.10
C ILE A 503 -10.92 -16.76 9.24
N PHE A 504 -11.16 -16.39 7.99
CA PHE A 504 -11.83 -17.24 7.01
C PHE A 504 -10.79 -17.74 6.01
N ILE A 505 -10.53 -19.04 6.02
CA ILE A 505 -9.65 -19.72 5.05
C ILE A 505 -10.49 -20.73 4.29
N PHE A 506 -10.46 -20.68 2.95
CA PHE A 506 -11.39 -21.45 2.12
C PHE A 506 -10.73 -22.03 0.87
N ASN A 507 -10.99 -23.31 0.60
CA ASN A 507 -10.56 -24.01 -0.61
C ASN A 507 -11.71 -24.00 -1.64
N PRO A 508 -11.58 -23.28 -2.77
CA PRO A 508 -12.64 -23.15 -3.76
C PRO A 508 -12.90 -24.44 -4.55
N ARG A 509 -11.98 -25.40 -4.57
CA ARG A 509 -12.18 -26.67 -5.27
C ARG A 509 -12.98 -27.65 -4.42
N SER A 510 -12.59 -27.84 -3.16
CA SER A 510 -13.23 -28.83 -2.27
C SER A 510 -14.41 -28.27 -1.48
N GLY A 511 -14.53 -26.95 -1.35
CA GLY A 511 -15.52 -26.33 -0.45
C GLY A 511 -15.10 -26.33 1.02
N GLN A 512 -13.94 -26.90 1.34
CA GLN A 512 -13.43 -26.97 2.70
C GLN A 512 -13.08 -25.58 3.22
N ARG A 513 -13.58 -25.28 4.42
CA ARG A 513 -13.36 -24.01 5.12
C ARG A 513 -12.77 -24.26 6.49
N PHE A 514 -11.64 -23.62 6.75
CA PHE A 514 -11.06 -23.49 8.08
C PHE A 514 -11.48 -22.14 8.66
N LEU A 515 -12.29 -22.18 9.73
CA LEU A 515 -12.73 -21.01 10.46
C LEU A 515 -11.98 -20.93 11.79
N LYS A 516 -10.98 -20.06 11.88
CA LYS A 516 -10.26 -19.81 13.14
C LYS A 516 -10.94 -18.68 13.90
N ILE A 517 -11.53 -19.00 15.04
CA ILE A 517 -12.14 -18.00 15.93
C ILE A 517 -11.03 -17.30 16.71
N ILE A 518 -11.06 -15.97 16.71
CA ILE A 518 -10.16 -15.09 17.44
C ILE A 518 -10.94 -14.46 18.59
N HIS A 519 -10.63 -14.90 19.81
CA HIS A 519 -11.28 -14.42 21.02
C HIS A 519 -10.81 -13.01 21.41
N THR A 520 -11.65 -12.26 22.11
CA THR A 520 -11.34 -10.89 22.56
C THR A 520 -10.08 -10.77 23.42
N SER A 521 -9.67 -11.84 24.11
CA SER A 521 -8.44 -11.88 24.91
C SER A 521 -7.17 -11.60 24.12
N VAL A 522 -7.15 -11.88 22.80
CA VAL A 522 -6.01 -11.59 21.91
C VAL A 522 -5.74 -10.09 21.81
N TRP A 523 -6.77 -9.26 22.01
CA TRP A 523 -6.68 -7.80 21.90
C TRP A 523 -6.35 -7.12 23.24
N ALA A 524 -6.38 -7.87 24.36
CA ALA A 524 -6.19 -7.31 25.69
C ALA A 524 -4.77 -6.74 25.86
N GLY A 525 -4.66 -5.51 26.36
CA GLY A 525 -3.38 -4.83 26.57
C GLY A 525 -2.64 -4.37 25.31
N GLN A 526 -3.19 -4.63 24.12
CA GLN A 526 -2.55 -4.32 22.84
C GLN A 526 -3.00 -2.96 22.27
N LYS A 527 -2.11 -2.32 21.50
CA LYS A 527 -2.40 -1.08 20.75
C LYS A 527 -2.25 -1.32 19.25
N ARG A 528 -2.83 -0.42 18.43
CA ARG A 528 -2.82 -0.52 16.95
C ARG A 528 -3.43 -1.84 16.43
N LEU A 529 -4.58 -2.18 16.97
CA LEU A 529 -5.27 -3.46 16.76
C LEU A 529 -5.53 -3.79 15.27
N GLY A 530 -5.75 -2.78 14.42
CA GLY A 530 -5.92 -3.00 12.97
C GLY A 530 -4.66 -3.53 12.25
N GLN A 531 -3.46 -3.22 12.75
CA GLN A 531 -2.21 -3.82 12.25
C GLN A 531 -2.00 -5.20 12.87
N LEU A 532 -2.22 -5.33 14.18
CA LEU A 532 -2.10 -6.59 14.90
C LEU A 532 -3.01 -7.68 14.30
N ALA A 533 -4.24 -7.32 13.92
CA ALA A 533 -5.19 -8.23 13.29
C ALA A 533 -4.62 -8.89 12.02
N LYS A 534 -3.91 -8.12 11.19
CA LYS A 534 -3.29 -8.63 9.96
C LYS A 534 -2.12 -9.57 10.25
N CYS A 535 -1.25 -9.20 11.20
CA CYS A 535 -0.15 -10.04 11.65
C CYS A 535 -0.65 -11.34 12.27
N LYS A 536 -1.64 -11.26 13.17
CA LYS A 536 -2.27 -12.45 13.78
C LYS A 536 -2.94 -13.34 12.75
N THR A 537 -3.57 -12.75 11.73
CA THR A 537 -4.13 -13.53 10.62
C THR A 537 -3.04 -14.31 9.88
N ALA A 538 -1.93 -13.67 9.54
CA ALA A 538 -0.83 -14.32 8.85
C ALA A 538 -0.13 -15.40 9.71
N GLU A 539 0.03 -15.14 11.01
CA GLU A 539 0.57 -16.10 11.98
C GLU A 539 -0.28 -17.36 12.07
N GLU A 540 -1.61 -17.23 12.20
CA GLU A 540 -2.53 -18.37 12.26
C GLU A 540 -2.63 -19.12 10.93
N VAL A 541 -2.56 -18.43 9.79
CA VAL A 541 -2.47 -19.08 8.47
C VAL A 541 -1.18 -19.90 8.37
N ALA A 542 -0.03 -19.35 8.75
CA ALA A 542 1.23 -20.09 8.75
C ALA A 542 1.23 -21.27 9.73
N ALA A 543 0.60 -21.12 10.90
CA ALA A 543 0.41 -22.21 11.85
C ALA A 543 -0.47 -23.33 11.28
N LEU A 544 -1.53 -22.98 10.54
CA LEU A 544 -2.36 -23.97 9.84
C LEU A 544 -1.56 -24.73 8.77
N VAL A 545 -0.76 -24.03 7.95
CA VAL A 545 0.12 -24.68 6.96
C VAL A 545 1.09 -25.66 7.64
N ARG A 546 1.70 -25.27 8.77
CA ARG A 546 2.59 -26.16 9.54
C ARG A 546 1.88 -27.38 10.11
N SER A 547 0.59 -27.29 10.41
CA SER A 547 -0.18 -28.40 10.97
C SER A 547 -0.60 -29.45 9.94
N LEU A 548 -0.54 -29.12 8.64
CA LEU A 548 -0.93 -30.03 7.57
C LEU A 548 0.26 -30.78 6.97
N PRO A 549 0.08 -32.04 6.56
CA PRO A 549 1.05 -32.78 5.75
C PRO A 549 1.40 -32.04 4.44
N VAL A 550 2.59 -32.30 3.89
CA VAL A 550 3.13 -31.58 2.71
C VAL A 550 2.26 -31.74 1.46
N GLU A 551 1.51 -32.85 1.39
CA GLU A 551 0.57 -33.18 0.32
C GLU A 551 -0.70 -32.31 0.37
N GLU A 552 -1.14 -31.92 1.57
CA GLU A 552 -2.34 -31.12 1.79
C GLU A 552 -2.05 -29.62 1.91
N GLN A 553 -0.77 -29.24 1.99
CA GLN A 553 -0.36 -27.84 2.04
C GLN A 553 -0.76 -27.10 0.75
N SER A 554 -1.29 -25.89 0.94
CA SER A 554 -1.64 -25.01 -0.18
C SER A 554 -0.41 -24.70 -1.04
N LYS A 555 -0.53 -24.83 -2.36
CA LYS A 555 0.51 -24.35 -3.30
C LYS A 555 0.33 -22.86 -3.60
N GLN A 556 -0.89 -22.34 -3.42
CA GLN A 556 -1.20 -20.94 -3.64
C GLN A 556 -2.16 -20.40 -2.58
N VAL A 557 -1.86 -19.20 -2.07
CA VAL A 557 -2.70 -18.46 -1.12
C VAL A 557 -3.12 -17.14 -1.76
N ILE A 558 -4.42 -16.95 -1.91
CA ILE A 558 -5.03 -15.77 -2.51
C ILE A 558 -5.65 -14.91 -1.40
N VAL A 559 -5.22 -13.66 -1.30
CA VAL A 559 -5.77 -12.70 -0.33
C VAL A 559 -6.84 -11.82 -0.96
N THR A 560 -7.94 -11.62 -0.23
CA THR A 560 -9.00 -10.69 -0.62
C THR A 560 -8.57 -9.23 -0.48
N ARG A 561 -7.69 -8.93 0.47
CA ARG A 561 -7.25 -7.56 0.79
C ARG A 561 -5.75 -7.41 0.59
N LYS A 562 -5.33 -6.41 -0.19
CA LYS A 562 -3.91 -6.10 -0.45
C LYS A 562 -3.07 -5.93 0.82
N GLY A 563 -3.67 -5.41 1.89
CA GLY A 563 -2.99 -5.23 3.17
C GLY A 563 -2.57 -6.51 3.89
N MET A 564 -2.97 -7.69 3.40
CA MET A 564 -2.59 -9.01 3.91
C MET A 564 -1.39 -9.64 3.18
N LEU A 565 -0.97 -9.09 2.03
CA LEU A 565 0.19 -9.61 1.27
C LEU A 565 1.46 -9.55 2.12
N ASP A 566 1.86 -8.34 2.56
CA ASP A 566 3.11 -8.15 3.30
C ASP A 566 3.21 -9.01 4.59
N PRO A 567 2.17 -9.13 5.44
CA PRO A 567 2.23 -10.02 6.59
C PRO A 567 2.38 -11.50 6.22
N LEU A 568 1.68 -11.98 5.19
CA LEU A 568 1.78 -13.39 4.78
C LEU A 568 3.13 -13.71 4.18
N GLU A 569 3.71 -12.82 3.37
CA GLU A 569 5.07 -13.00 2.83
C GLU A 569 6.12 -13.17 3.93
N VAL A 570 5.93 -12.49 5.07
CA VAL A 570 6.84 -12.57 6.22
C VAL A 570 6.64 -13.85 7.02
N HIS A 571 5.39 -14.26 7.25
CA HIS A 571 5.10 -15.44 8.07
C HIS A 571 5.23 -16.77 7.31
N LEU A 572 5.18 -16.75 5.98
CA LEU A 572 5.35 -17.91 5.11
C LEU A 572 6.77 -18.04 4.52
N LEU A 573 7.77 -17.34 5.08
CA LEU A 573 9.18 -17.46 4.64
C LEU A 573 9.73 -18.90 4.75
N ASP A 574 9.21 -19.68 5.70
CA ASP A 574 9.55 -21.10 5.86
C ASP A 574 9.02 -21.98 4.71
N PHE A 575 8.09 -21.45 3.91
CA PHE A 575 7.38 -22.15 2.84
C PHE A 575 7.57 -21.47 1.48
N PRO A 576 8.79 -21.52 0.90
CA PRO A 576 9.13 -20.78 -0.32
C PRO A 576 8.35 -21.23 -1.57
N ASN A 577 7.73 -22.41 -1.53
CA ASN A 577 6.97 -22.98 -2.65
C ASN A 577 5.50 -22.51 -2.69
N ILE A 578 5.05 -21.74 -1.69
CA ILE A 578 3.67 -21.23 -1.62
C ILE A 578 3.60 -19.87 -2.30
N ILE A 579 2.82 -19.77 -3.37
CA ILE A 579 2.62 -18.53 -4.12
C ILE A 579 1.58 -17.66 -3.39
N ILE A 580 1.90 -16.40 -3.12
CA ILE A 580 0.98 -15.45 -2.46
C ILE A 580 0.48 -14.45 -3.51
N LYS A 581 -0.83 -14.49 -3.81
CA LYS A 581 -1.45 -13.69 -4.88
C LYS A 581 -2.55 -12.77 -4.33
N GLY A 582 -2.62 -11.54 -4.86
CA GLY A 582 -3.72 -10.63 -4.57
C GLY A 582 -4.93 -10.87 -5.47
N SER A 583 -6.14 -10.58 -4.98
CA SER A 583 -7.36 -10.55 -5.79
C SER A 583 -7.76 -9.13 -6.17
N LYS A 584 -8.17 -8.91 -7.43
CA LYS A 584 -8.93 -7.73 -7.86
C LYS A 584 -10.43 -7.93 -7.67
N LEU A 585 -10.89 -9.18 -7.57
CA LEU A 585 -12.28 -9.53 -7.33
C LEU A 585 -12.64 -9.29 -5.85
N GLN A 586 -13.69 -8.50 -5.60
CA GLN A 586 -14.22 -8.28 -4.26
C GLN A 586 -15.18 -9.42 -3.87
N LEU A 587 -14.60 -10.56 -3.49
CA LEU A 587 -15.39 -11.74 -3.11
C LEU A 587 -16.13 -11.53 -1.78
N PRO A 588 -17.43 -11.88 -1.69
CA PRO A 588 -18.28 -11.56 -0.55
C PRO A 588 -18.14 -12.54 0.64
N PHE A 589 -16.93 -13.04 0.94
CA PHE A 589 -16.73 -13.97 2.07
C PHE A 589 -17.13 -13.38 3.43
N GLN A 590 -17.07 -12.06 3.57
CA GLN A 590 -17.59 -11.36 4.76
C GLN A 590 -19.07 -11.62 5.02
N ALA A 591 -19.87 -11.88 3.97
CA ALA A 591 -21.30 -12.14 4.08
C ALA A 591 -21.57 -13.54 4.64
N CYS A 592 -20.68 -14.52 4.41
CA CYS A 592 -20.78 -15.84 5.02
C CYS A 592 -20.83 -15.73 6.56
N MET A 593 -20.11 -14.78 7.16
CA MET A 593 -20.12 -14.57 8.61
C MET A 593 -21.45 -14.02 9.16
N LYS A 594 -22.38 -13.60 8.29
CA LYS A 594 -23.75 -13.21 8.67
C LYS A 594 -24.70 -14.40 8.78
N MET A 595 -24.28 -15.60 8.37
CA MET A 595 -25.07 -16.82 8.60
C MET A 595 -25.15 -17.11 10.09
N GLU A 596 -26.34 -17.45 10.59
CA GLU A 596 -26.60 -17.63 12.03
C GLU A 596 -25.72 -18.71 12.64
N LYS A 597 -25.56 -19.85 11.94
CA LYS A 597 -24.67 -20.96 12.37
C LYS A 597 -23.25 -20.49 12.67
N PHE A 598 -22.70 -19.54 11.91
CA PHE A 598 -21.35 -19.03 12.12
C PHE A 598 -21.31 -17.85 13.10
N GLY A 599 -22.30 -16.96 13.01
CA GLY A 599 -22.43 -15.81 13.92
C GLY A 599 -22.56 -16.26 15.39
N ASP A 600 -23.43 -17.23 15.65
CA ASP A 600 -23.67 -17.76 17.00
C ASP A 600 -22.45 -18.53 17.53
N LEU A 601 -21.82 -19.34 16.69
CA LEU A 601 -20.60 -20.07 17.05
C LEU A 601 -19.48 -19.11 17.50
N MET A 602 -19.31 -18.00 16.79
CA MET A 602 -18.33 -16.98 17.17
C MET A 602 -18.68 -16.25 18.46
N LEU A 603 -19.96 -15.90 18.64
CA LEU A 603 -20.42 -15.15 19.81
C LEU A 603 -20.35 -16.00 21.09
N ARG A 604 -20.61 -17.31 20.99
CA ARG A 604 -20.56 -18.25 22.12
C ARG A 604 -19.15 -18.72 22.48
N ALA A 605 -18.17 -18.56 21.59
CA ALA A 605 -16.81 -19.02 21.82
C ALA A 605 -16.13 -18.27 22.98
N THR A 606 -15.65 -19.03 23.97
CA THR A 606 -14.94 -18.52 25.15
C THR A 606 -13.42 -18.52 24.98
N GLN A 607 -12.90 -19.26 23.99
CA GLN A 607 -11.47 -19.37 23.68
C GLN A 607 -11.21 -19.43 22.17
N PRO A 608 -9.98 -19.13 21.71
CA PRO A 608 -9.61 -19.30 20.31
C PRO A 608 -9.67 -20.78 19.90
N GLN A 609 -10.38 -21.09 18.82
CA GLN A 609 -10.52 -22.46 18.33
C GLN A 609 -10.62 -22.51 16.81
N MET A 610 -10.14 -23.60 16.21
CA MET A 610 -10.27 -23.87 14.77
C MET A 610 -11.49 -24.76 14.54
N VAL A 611 -12.35 -24.38 13.59
CA VAL A 611 -13.54 -25.16 13.26
C VAL A 611 -13.59 -25.42 11.76
N LEU A 612 -13.70 -26.68 11.38
CA LEU A 612 -13.76 -27.14 9.99
C LEU A 612 -15.21 -27.23 9.53
N PHE A 613 -15.48 -26.73 8.32
CA PHE A 613 -16.78 -26.87 7.66
C PHE A 613 -16.58 -27.16 6.18
N ASN A 614 -17.56 -27.77 5.54
CA ASN A 614 -17.69 -27.76 4.09
C ASN A 614 -18.79 -26.75 3.72
N LEU A 615 -18.51 -25.78 2.86
CA LEU A 615 -19.49 -24.80 2.41
C LEU A 615 -20.31 -25.28 1.20
N TYR A 616 -19.84 -26.32 0.51
CA TYR A 616 -20.57 -26.94 -0.60
C TYR A 616 -21.49 -28.08 -0.14
N ASP A 617 -21.43 -28.45 1.15
CA ASP A 617 -22.15 -29.60 1.69
C ASP A 617 -21.97 -30.85 0.80
N ASP A 618 -22.99 -31.23 0.03
CA ASP A 618 -22.99 -32.35 -0.90
C ASP A 618 -23.09 -31.98 -2.39
N TRP A 619 -23.05 -30.69 -2.74
CA TRP A 619 -23.20 -30.20 -4.12
C TRP A 619 -22.22 -30.81 -5.12
N LEU A 620 -21.01 -31.16 -4.66
CA LEU A 620 -19.99 -31.78 -5.53
C LEU A 620 -20.38 -33.16 -6.07
N LYS A 621 -21.48 -33.76 -5.58
CA LYS A 621 -22.05 -35.00 -6.14
C LYS A 621 -22.79 -34.75 -7.46
N SER A 622 -23.49 -33.61 -7.60
CA SER A 622 -24.31 -33.30 -8.77
C SER A 622 -23.69 -32.24 -9.69
N ILE A 623 -22.86 -31.35 -9.16
CA ILE A 623 -22.27 -30.23 -9.92
C ILE A 623 -20.75 -30.12 -9.76
N SER A 624 -20.11 -29.48 -10.73
CA SER A 624 -18.66 -29.21 -10.70
C SER A 624 -18.29 -28.19 -9.61
N SER A 625 -17.04 -28.22 -9.15
CA SER A 625 -16.50 -27.21 -8.22
C SER A 625 -16.63 -25.78 -8.74
N TYR A 626 -16.52 -25.58 -10.06
CA TYR A 626 -16.70 -24.27 -10.69
C TYR A 626 -18.13 -23.73 -10.48
N THR A 627 -19.12 -24.59 -10.71
CA THR A 627 -20.54 -24.27 -10.52
C THR A 627 -20.85 -24.09 -9.04
N ALA A 628 -20.34 -24.98 -8.19
CA ALA A 628 -20.53 -24.93 -6.73
C ALA A 628 -19.96 -23.64 -6.12
N PHE A 629 -18.78 -23.20 -6.56
CA PHE A 629 -18.21 -21.93 -6.11
C PHE A 629 -19.01 -20.72 -6.59
N SER A 630 -19.54 -20.77 -7.81
CA SER A 630 -20.39 -19.72 -8.35
C SER A 630 -21.72 -19.63 -7.59
N ARG A 631 -22.30 -20.79 -7.23
CA ARG A 631 -23.47 -20.91 -6.34
C ARG A 631 -23.18 -20.37 -4.95
N LEU A 632 -22.01 -20.67 -4.36
CA LEU A 632 -21.65 -20.24 -3.01
C LEU A 632 -21.59 -18.72 -2.82
N LYS A 633 -21.39 -17.95 -3.90
CA LYS A 633 -21.44 -16.47 -3.83
C LYS A 633 -22.81 -15.93 -3.43
N ILE A 634 -23.80 -16.82 -3.40
CA ILE A 634 -25.19 -16.57 -3.16
C ILE A 634 -25.56 -17.28 -1.84
N VAL A 635 -25.77 -16.52 -0.76
CA VAL A 635 -26.12 -17.07 0.56
C VAL A 635 -27.63 -17.03 0.75
N LEU A 636 -28.24 -18.18 1.03
CA LEU A 636 -29.67 -18.34 1.26
C LEU A 636 -30.00 -18.67 2.70
N ARG A 637 -31.21 -18.31 3.12
CA ARG A 637 -31.86 -18.91 4.29
C ARG A 637 -32.98 -19.84 3.82
N PRO A 638 -33.23 -20.94 4.55
CA PRO A 638 -34.32 -21.86 4.26
C PRO A 638 -35.70 -21.21 4.40
N ASP A 639 -36.68 -21.73 3.65
CA ASP A 639 -38.11 -21.48 3.81
C ASP A 639 -38.71 -22.56 4.75
N LYS A 640 -39.95 -22.40 5.23
CA LYS A 640 -40.58 -23.31 6.21
C LYS A 640 -40.60 -24.79 5.80
N ASN A 641 -40.61 -25.07 4.49
CA ASN A 641 -40.64 -26.43 3.94
C ASN A 641 -39.25 -27.00 3.62
N THR A 642 -38.20 -26.17 3.62
CA THR A 642 -36.85 -26.56 3.25
C THR A 642 -35.98 -26.60 4.49
N ILE A 643 -35.60 -27.80 4.92
CA ILE A 643 -34.85 -27.99 6.16
C ILE A 643 -33.35 -27.93 5.83
N THR A 644 -32.57 -27.26 6.69
CA THR A 644 -31.12 -27.38 6.68
C THR A 644 -30.72 -28.51 7.61
N GLU A 645 -30.06 -29.54 7.07
CA GLU A 645 -29.55 -30.65 7.88
C GLU A 645 -28.60 -30.14 8.98
N PRO A 646 -28.53 -30.77 10.17
CA PRO A 646 -27.70 -30.30 11.28
C PRO A 646 -26.21 -30.15 10.92
N HIS A 647 -25.71 -31.01 10.04
CA HIS A 647 -24.33 -31.01 9.57
C HIS A 647 -24.12 -30.12 8.34
N PHE A 648 -25.18 -29.72 7.64
CA PHE A 648 -25.10 -28.85 6.46
C PHE A 648 -25.10 -27.37 6.83
N VAL A 649 -24.56 -26.57 5.93
CA VAL A 649 -24.53 -25.12 6.02
C VAL A 649 -25.68 -24.51 5.22
N GLN A 650 -26.02 -25.12 4.09
CA GLN A 650 -27.00 -24.64 3.12
C GLN A 650 -28.32 -25.43 3.23
N PRO A 651 -29.45 -24.85 2.79
CA PRO A 651 -30.72 -25.59 2.70
C PRO A 651 -30.60 -26.80 1.76
N SER A 652 -31.23 -27.90 2.13
CA SER A 652 -31.33 -29.08 1.26
C SER A 652 -32.40 -28.83 0.20
N LEU A 653 -31.95 -28.58 -1.04
CA LEU A 653 -32.79 -28.32 -2.21
C LEU A 653 -32.39 -29.25 -3.36
N SER A 654 -33.36 -29.56 -4.23
CA SER A 654 -33.12 -30.22 -5.51
C SER A 654 -32.39 -29.31 -6.51
N ASP A 655 -31.77 -29.88 -7.54
CA ASP A 655 -31.06 -29.10 -8.56
C ASP A 655 -31.99 -28.14 -9.34
N GLU A 656 -33.26 -28.49 -9.56
CA GLU A 656 -34.25 -27.62 -10.19
C GLU A 656 -34.62 -26.40 -9.32
N GLU A 657 -34.77 -26.62 -8.02
CA GLU A 657 -35.03 -25.53 -7.07
C GLU A 657 -33.82 -24.61 -6.97
N TRP A 658 -32.60 -25.18 -6.94
CA TRP A 658 -31.37 -24.39 -6.99
C TRP A 658 -31.32 -23.49 -8.22
N MET A 659 -31.66 -23.99 -9.42
CA MET A 659 -31.71 -23.17 -10.63
C MET A 659 -32.67 -21.99 -10.51
N LYS A 660 -33.89 -22.20 -9.98
CA LYS A 660 -34.87 -21.12 -9.78
C LYS A 660 -34.34 -20.06 -8.82
N VAL A 661 -33.71 -20.50 -7.74
CA VAL A 661 -33.19 -19.61 -6.72
C VAL A 661 -31.94 -18.84 -7.19
N GLU A 662 -31.06 -19.48 -7.95
CA GLU A 662 -29.90 -18.83 -8.58
C GLU A 662 -30.33 -17.69 -9.52
N VAL A 663 -31.38 -17.90 -10.33
CA VAL A 663 -31.95 -16.85 -11.20
C VAL A 663 -32.50 -15.69 -10.38
N ALA A 664 -33.32 -15.98 -9.36
CA ALA A 664 -33.91 -14.94 -8.51
C ALA A 664 -32.85 -14.07 -7.81
N LEU A 665 -31.74 -14.68 -7.39
CA LEU A 665 -30.66 -13.97 -6.69
C LEU A 665 -29.75 -13.19 -7.64
N LYS A 666 -29.49 -13.73 -8.83
CA LYS A 666 -28.87 -12.97 -9.91
C LYS A 666 -29.68 -11.70 -10.19
N ASP A 667 -30.99 -11.81 -10.34
CA ASP A 667 -31.86 -10.67 -10.63
C ASP A 667 -31.91 -9.67 -9.47
N LEU A 668 -31.87 -10.15 -8.22
CA LEU A 668 -31.77 -9.29 -7.04
C LEU A 668 -30.47 -8.45 -7.04
N ILE A 669 -29.32 -9.09 -7.30
CA ILE A 669 -28.01 -8.43 -7.34
C ILE A 669 -27.99 -7.38 -8.46
N LEU A 670 -28.48 -7.74 -9.65
CA LEU A 670 -28.52 -6.83 -10.80
C LEU A 670 -29.49 -5.66 -10.56
N THR A 671 -30.63 -5.90 -9.89
CA THR A 671 -31.59 -4.86 -9.51
C THR A 671 -30.99 -3.88 -8.50
N ASP A 672 -30.30 -4.36 -7.47
CA ASP A 672 -29.61 -3.51 -6.49
C ASP A 672 -28.48 -2.70 -7.16
N PHE A 673 -27.71 -3.31 -8.06
CA PHE A 673 -26.69 -2.61 -8.85
C PHE A 673 -27.31 -1.52 -9.74
N GLY A 674 -28.39 -1.85 -10.46
CA GLY A 674 -29.10 -0.91 -11.33
C GLY A 674 -29.69 0.27 -10.56
N LYS A 675 -30.26 0.03 -9.37
CA LYS A 675 -30.77 1.10 -8.48
C LYS A 675 -29.66 2.01 -7.95
N ARG A 676 -28.50 1.46 -7.58
CA ARG A 676 -27.39 2.25 -7.02
C ARG A 676 -26.66 3.09 -8.07
N ASN A 677 -26.55 2.57 -9.28
CA ASN A 677 -25.81 3.21 -10.37
C ASN A 677 -26.71 3.87 -11.42
N SER A 678 -28.03 3.82 -11.23
CA SER A 678 -29.03 4.32 -12.18
C SER A 678 -28.87 3.74 -13.60
N VAL A 679 -28.55 2.45 -13.72
CA VAL A 679 -28.36 1.74 -14.99
C VAL A 679 -29.49 0.74 -15.20
N ASN A 680 -30.03 0.68 -16.42
CA ASN A 680 -31.02 -0.33 -16.77
C ASN A 680 -30.35 -1.71 -16.89
N PHE A 681 -30.93 -2.73 -16.26
CA PHE A 681 -30.44 -4.11 -16.31
C PHE A 681 -30.33 -4.63 -17.76
N ALA A 682 -31.29 -4.27 -18.63
CA ALA A 682 -31.35 -4.78 -19.99
C ALA A 682 -30.20 -4.31 -20.89
N SER A 683 -29.48 -3.25 -20.50
CA SER A 683 -28.35 -2.73 -21.28
C SER A 683 -27.01 -3.38 -20.94
N LEU A 684 -26.96 -4.31 -19.97
CA LEU A 684 -25.72 -4.96 -19.54
C LEU A 684 -25.37 -6.16 -20.43
N THR A 685 -24.12 -6.21 -20.86
CA THR A 685 -23.55 -7.36 -21.58
C THR A 685 -23.33 -8.55 -20.65
N ALA A 686 -23.23 -9.77 -21.21
CA ALA A 686 -22.96 -10.98 -20.43
C ALA A 686 -21.63 -10.91 -19.65
N SER A 687 -20.61 -10.25 -20.21
CA SER A 687 -19.34 -10.00 -19.53
C SER A 687 -19.47 -9.03 -18.36
N GLU A 688 -20.26 -7.97 -18.49
CA GLU A 688 -20.53 -7.02 -17.39
C GLU A 688 -21.35 -7.66 -16.28
N ILE A 689 -22.38 -8.44 -16.63
CA ILE A 689 -23.16 -9.22 -15.66
C ILE A 689 -22.24 -10.14 -14.86
N ARG A 690 -21.35 -10.87 -15.54
CA ARG A 690 -20.35 -11.72 -14.88
C ARG A 690 -19.46 -10.90 -13.96
N ASP A 691 -18.88 -9.81 -14.46
CA ASP A 691 -17.95 -8.99 -13.68
C ASP A 691 -18.63 -8.34 -12.45
N ILE A 692 -19.90 -7.93 -12.53
CA ILE A 692 -20.72 -7.47 -11.40
C ILE A 692 -20.87 -8.57 -10.36
N ILE A 693 -21.30 -9.76 -10.77
CA ILE A 693 -21.51 -10.92 -9.86
C ILE A 693 -20.19 -11.35 -9.22
N LEU A 694 -19.08 -11.29 -9.96
CA LEU A 694 -17.75 -11.60 -9.45
C LEU A 694 -17.15 -10.49 -8.57
N GLY A 695 -17.79 -9.31 -8.48
CA GLY A 695 -17.37 -8.19 -7.65
C GLY A 695 -16.20 -7.40 -8.24
N GLN A 696 -16.09 -7.32 -9.56
CA GLN A 696 -15.12 -6.49 -10.27
C GLN A 696 -15.68 -5.07 -10.47
N GLU A 697 -14.84 -4.05 -10.27
CA GLU A 697 -15.22 -2.66 -10.52
C GLU A 697 -15.36 -2.43 -12.03
N ILE A 698 -16.55 -2.05 -12.47
CA ILE A 698 -16.83 -1.66 -13.85
C ILE A 698 -16.79 -0.12 -13.91
N ALA A 699 -16.03 0.44 -14.85
CA ALA A 699 -16.14 1.86 -15.15
C ALA A 699 -17.55 2.11 -15.70
N GLY A 700 -18.35 2.91 -15.00
CA GLY A 700 -19.74 3.15 -15.37
C GLY A 700 -19.85 3.48 -16.87
N PRO A 701 -20.83 2.92 -17.59
CA PRO A 701 -21.00 3.23 -19.00
C PRO A 701 -21.18 4.75 -19.15
N SER A 702 -20.52 5.34 -20.16
CA SER A 702 -20.75 6.74 -20.52
C SER A 702 -22.25 6.97 -20.71
N LEU A 703 -22.76 8.03 -20.09
CA LEU A 703 -24.17 8.45 -19.98
C LEU A 703 -24.92 8.65 -21.32
N GLU A 704 -24.34 8.26 -22.46
CA GLU A 704 -24.87 8.52 -23.80
C GLU A 704 -25.85 7.44 -24.31
N LYS A 705 -26.11 6.35 -23.56
CA LYS A 705 -26.98 5.25 -24.01
C LYS A 705 -28.34 5.14 -23.31
N SER A 706 -28.81 6.18 -22.64
CA SER A 706 -30.09 6.17 -21.90
C SER A 706 -31.08 7.24 -22.39
N SER A 707 -31.34 7.30 -23.69
CA SER A 707 -32.30 8.27 -24.27
C SER A 707 -33.43 7.65 -25.08
N GLU A 708 -33.60 6.32 -25.12
CA GLU A 708 -34.64 5.71 -25.97
C GLU A 708 -35.30 4.52 -25.26
N ALA A 709 -36.40 4.81 -24.55
CA ALA A 709 -37.58 3.96 -24.39
C ALA A 709 -38.56 4.60 -23.37
N GLN A 710 -39.21 5.71 -23.72
CA GLN A 710 -40.46 6.12 -23.07
C GLN A 710 -41.63 5.42 -23.78
N GLY A 711 -42.00 4.23 -23.31
CA GLY A 711 -43.22 3.57 -23.74
C GLY A 711 -44.46 4.30 -23.17
N GLN A 712 -45.45 4.57 -24.02
CA GLN A 712 -46.77 5.06 -23.61
C GLN A 712 -47.40 4.11 -22.60
N VAL A 713 -47.74 4.62 -21.41
CA VAL A 713 -48.39 3.84 -20.35
C VAL A 713 -49.90 3.84 -20.60
N THR A 714 -50.47 2.66 -20.86
CA THR A 714 -51.93 2.45 -20.96
C THR A 714 -52.46 1.98 -19.60
N ALA A 715 -53.49 2.64 -19.08
CA ALA A 715 -54.10 2.26 -17.80
C ALA A 715 -54.80 0.89 -17.92
N VAL A 716 -54.47 -0.04 -17.03
CA VAL A 716 -55.10 -1.37 -16.98
C VAL A 716 -56.09 -1.40 -15.81
N GLN A 717 -57.35 -1.75 -16.11
CA GLN A 717 -58.39 -1.98 -15.11
C GLN A 717 -58.42 -3.46 -14.73
N THR A 718 -58.32 -3.76 -13.44
CA THR A 718 -58.41 -5.14 -12.92
C THR A 718 -59.61 -5.25 -11.98
N GLN A 719 -60.51 -6.19 -12.27
CA GLN A 719 -61.70 -6.48 -11.47
C GLN A 719 -61.45 -7.72 -10.60
N THR A 720 -61.59 -7.59 -9.28
CA THR A 720 -61.45 -8.72 -8.33
C THR A 720 -62.64 -8.79 -7.40
N THR A 721 -63.12 -10.01 -7.12
CA THR A 721 -64.29 -10.26 -6.26
C THR A 721 -63.85 -10.67 -4.85
N LYS A 722 -64.44 -10.04 -3.82
CA LYS A 722 -64.27 -10.50 -2.44
C LYS A 722 -65.06 -11.78 -2.20
N VAL A 723 -64.71 -12.52 -1.15
CA VAL A 723 -65.40 -13.75 -0.69
C VAL A 723 -66.89 -13.50 -0.38
N HIS A 724 -67.31 -12.25 -0.16
CA HIS A 724 -68.70 -11.85 0.04
C HIS A 724 -69.42 -11.31 -1.21
N GLY A 725 -68.85 -11.46 -2.41
CA GLY A 725 -69.52 -11.14 -3.68
C GLY A 725 -69.32 -9.73 -4.23
N ASP A 726 -68.74 -8.80 -3.47
CA ASP A 726 -68.48 -7.44 -3.96
C ASP A 726 -67.30 -7.38 -4.94
N ALA A 727 -67.52 -6.75 -6.10
CA ALA A 727 -66.50 -6.52 -7.11
C ALA A 727 -65.74 -5.20 -6.85
N ILE A 728 -64.42 -5.30 -6.64
CA ILE A 728 -63.52 -4.15 -6.58
C ILE A 728 -62.91 -3.95 -7.97
N GLN A 729 -63.14 -2.78 -8.55
CA GLN A 729 -62.43 -2.31 -9.75
C GLN A 729 -61.27 -1.41 -9.32
N THR A 730 -60.05 -1.77 -9.72
CA THR A 730 -58.86 -0.95 -9.44
C THR A 730 -58.18 -0.60 -10.76
N VAL A 731 -57.92 0.69 -10.97
CA VAL A 731 -57.24 1.19 -12.18
C VAL A 731 -55.80 1.50 -11.82
N THR A 732 -54.86 0.77 -12.42
CA THR A 732 -53.42 1.04 -12.26
C THR A 732 -52.91 1.79 -13.48
N THR A 733 -52.29 2.96 -13.26
CA THR A 733 -51.86 3.88 -14.31
C THR A 733 -50.36 3.90 -14.49
N THR A 734 -49.60 3.26 -13.60
CA THR A 734 -48.13 3.18 -13.67
C THR A 734 -47.65 1.73 -13.70
N ASN A 735 -46.56 1.46 -14.43
CA ASN A 735 -45.92 0.12 -14.46
C ASN A 735 -45.46 -0.35 -13.07
N TYR A 736 -45.18 0.59 -12.16
CA TYR A 736 -44.81 0.30 -10.77
C TYR A 736 -46.01 -0.22 -9.96
N GLU A 737 -47.18 0.41 -10.07
CA GLU A 737 -48.39 -0.03 -9.38
C GLU A 737 -48.83 -1.42 -9.86
N GLN A 738 -48.70 -1.72 -11.16
CA GLN A 738 -49.01 -3.04 -11.71
C GLN A 738 -48.11 -4.16 -11.16
N GLN A 739 -46.83 -3.88 -10.89
CA GLN A 739 -45.90 -4.87 -10.32
C GLN A 739 -46.08 -5.07 -8.81
N VAL A 740 -46.54 -4.05 -8.09
CA VAL A 740 -46.72 -4.09 -6.63
C VAL A 740 -48.10 -4.59 -6.23
N PHE A 741 -49.09 -4.52 -7.13
CA PHE A 741 -50.46 -4.93 -6.86
C PHE A 741 -50.60 -6.46 -6.73
N SER A 742 -50.91 -6.92 -5.52
CA SER A 742 -51.26 -8.30 -5.20
C SER A 742 -52.66 -8.34 -4.58
N SER A 743 -53.60 -9.05 -5.21
CA SER A 743 -54.99 -9.17 -4.75
C SER A 743 -55.16 -10.07 -3.51
N LYS A 744 -54.13 -10.82 -3.10
CA LYS A 744 -54.14 -11.66 -1.90
C LYS A 744 -53.29 -11.02 -0.78
N PRO A 745 -53.73 -11.09 0.49
CA PRO A 745 -52.91 -10.66 1.61
C PRO A 745 -51.73 -11.62 1.75
N ASP A 746 -50.56 -11.21 1.28
CA ASP A 746 -49.35 -12.02 1.35
C ASP A 746 -48.72 -11.94 2.76
N TRP A 747 -49.50 -12.37 3.75
CA TRP A 747 -49.14 -12.32 5.16
C TRP A 747 -47.99 -13.26 5.49
N ARG A 748 -47.81 -14.34 4.73
CA ARG A 748 -46.74 -15.33 4.93
C ARG A 748 -45.36 -14.74 4.60
N VAL A 749 -45.21 -14.15 3.42
CA VAL A 749 -43.97 -13.46 3.01
C VAL A 749 -43.64 -12.32 3.98
N ARG A 750 -44.65 -11.60 4.45
CA ARG A 750 -44.50 -10.55 5.48
C ARG A 750 -44.06 -11.10 6.84
N ALA A 751 -44.64 -12.19 7.31
CA ALA A 751 -44.27 -12.83 8.58
C ALA A 751 -42.82 -13.35 8.56
N ILE A 752 -42.40 -13.98 7.46
CA ILE A 752 -41.01 -14.41 7.25
C ILE A 752 -40.07 -13.19 7.24
N SER A 753 -40.47 -12.11 6.55
CA SER A 753 -39.69 -10.88 6.50
C SER A 753 -39.59 -10.18 7.87
N ALA A 754 -40.65 -10.24 8.69
CA ALA A 754 -40.68 -9.68 10.04
C ALA A 754 -39.71 -10.40 11.00
N ALA A 755 -39.41 -11.68 10.77
CA ALA A 755 -38.38 -12.40 11.52
C ALA A 755 -36.96 -11.77 11.40
N HIS A 756 -36.74 -10.89 10.41
CA HIS A 756 -35.49 -10.15 10.22
C HIS A 756 -35.43 -8.78 10.92
N LEU A 757 -36.52 -8.32 11.54
CA LEU A 757 -36.55 -7.06 12.30
C LEU A 757 -35.50 -6.98 13.43
N PRO A 758 -35.13 -8.06 14.14
CA PRO A 758 -34.01 -8.01 15.09
C PRO A 758 -32.70 -7.48 14.49
N LEU A 759 -32.44 -7.70 13.20
CA LEU A 759 -31.21 -7.21 12.54
C LEU A 759 -31.18 -5.69 12.45
N ARG A 760 -32.35 -5.03 12.31
CA ARG A 760 -32.45 -3.56 12.28
C ARG A 760 -32.04 -2.93 13.61
N SER A 761 -32.21 -3.64 14.73
CA SER A 761 -31.78 -3.18 16.06
C SER A 761 -30.25 -3.03 16.22
N GLN A 762 -29.46 -3.56 15.28
CA GLN A 762 -27.99 -3.41 15.28
C GLN A 762 -27.54 -2.00 14.87
N HIS A 763 -28.34 -1.31 14.05
CA HIS A 763 -28.04 0.04 13.54
C HIS A 763 -29.14 1.00 13.97
N MET A 764 -28.97 1.60 15.14
CA MET A 764 -29.91 2.58 15.69
C MET A 764 -29.39 3.99 15.49
N HIS A 765 -30.19 4.83 14.85
CA HIS A 765 -29.94 6.26 14.72
C HIS A 765 -30.91 6.99 15.63
N VAL A 766 -30.37 7.84 16.50
CA VAL A 766 -31.15 8.76 17.35
C VAL A 766 -30.89 10.16 16.82
N SER A 767 -31.95 10.88 16.44
CA SER A 767 -31.84 12.29 16.04
C SER A 767 -31.34 13.11 17.23
N ASN A 768 -30.40 14.04 16.98
CA ASN A 768 -29.82 14.92 17.99
C ASN A 768 -30.10 16.40 17.69
N ASP A 769 -31.09 16.71 16.86
CA ASP A 769 -31.15 18.02 16.21
C ASP A 769 -31.49 19.20 17.13
N ASP A 770 -31.93 18.98 18.39
CA ASP A 770 -32.23 20.08 19.33
C ASP A 770 -32.08 19.65 20.81
N VAL A 771 -30.84 19.39 21.28
CA VAL A 771 -30.62 19.26 22.73
C VAL A 771 -30.57 20.67 23.34
N ARG A 772 -31.69 21.10 23.94
CA ARG A 772 -31.74 22.33 24.75
C ARG A 772 -31.32 21.97 26.18
N ASP A 773 -30.38 22.73 26.75
CA ASP A 773 -29.92 22.60 28.15
C ASP A 773 -30.76 23.49 29.09
N ASP A 774 -32.00 23.80 28.73
CA ASP A 774 -32.87 24.64 29.53
C ASP A 774 -33.48 23.82 30.69
N ALA A 775 -33.64 24.44 31.86
CA ALA A 775 -34.26 23.79 33.03
C ALA A 775 -35.71 23.30 32.80
N ALA A 776 -36.33 23.67 31.67
CA ALA A 776 -37.67 23.28 31.26
C ALA A 776 -37.72 22.15 30.20
N SER A 777 -36.59 21.70 29.66
CA SER A 777 -36.54 20.60 28.69
C SER A 777 -36.37 19.24 29.36
N TYR A 778 -37.32 18.33 29.12
CA TYR A 778 -37.28 16.96 29.62
C TYR A 778 -36.50 16.04 28.67
N THR A 779 -35.52 15.30 29.20
CA THR A 779 -34.84 14.23 28.46
C THR A 779 -35.46 12.88 28.78
N TYR A 780 -36.02 12.21 27.78
CA TYR A 780 -36.63 10.88 27.94
C TYR A 780 -35.61 9.77 27.65
N ALA A 781 -35.44 8.84 28.58
CA ALA A 781 -34.60 7.66 28.41
C ALA A 781 -35.47 6.43 28.08
N LEU A 782 -35.28 5.84 26.90
CA LEU A 782 -35.93 4.59 26.51
C LEU A 782 -35.00 3.39 26.76
N PRO A 783 -35.41 2.42 27.60
CA PRO A 783 -34.61 1.21 27.83
C PRO A 783 -34.43 0.38 26.54
N LYS A 784 -33.18 -0.02 26.27
CA LYS A 784 -32.81 -0.71 25.03
C LYS A 784 -33.47 -2.08 24.87
N ASN A 785 -33.74 -2.78 25.97
CA ASN A 785 -34.46 -4.05 25.97
C ASN A 785 -35.92 -3.88 25.50
N ILE A 786 -36.60 -2.82 25.95
CA ILE A 786 -37.99 -2.50 25.55
C ILE A 786 -38.02 -2.12 24.07
N LEU A 787 -37.10 -1.25 23.62
CA LEU A 787 -37.01 -0.87 22.20
C LEU A 787 -36.75 -2.09 21.30
N ARG A 788 -35.87 -3.01 21.74
CA ARG A 788 -35.59 -4.23 20.98
C ARG A 788 -36.82 -5.12 20.90
N ALA A 789 -37.51 -5.34 22.01
CA ALA A 789 -38.75 -6.12 22.06
C ALA A 789 -39.84 -5.51 21.16
N PHE A 790 -40.00 -4.18 21.21
CA PHE A 790 -40.95 -3.43 20.39
C PHE A 790 -40.67 -3.58 18.89
N ILE A 791 -39.40 -3.44 18.47
CA ILE A 791 -39.00 -3.64 17.08
C ILE A 791 -39.26 -5.09 16.64
N THR A 792 -38.96 -6.07 17.49
CA THR A 792 -39.19 -7.49 17.15
C THR A 792 -40.65 -7.89 17.08
N ALA A 793 -41.53 -7.19 17.80
CA ALA A 793 -42.98 -7.41 17.77
C ALA A 793 -43.69 -6.62 16.66
N SER A 794 -42.96 -5.76 15.93
CA SER A 794 -43.53 -4.90 14.88
C SER A 794 -43.66 -5.61 13.52
N ASP A 795 -44.33 -4.95 12.56
CA ASP A 795 -44.42 -5.40 11.16
C ASP A 795 -43.75 -4.38 10.20
N LEU A 796 -43.37 -4.86 9.03
CA LEU A 796 -42.67 -4.07 8.00
C LEU A 796 -43.56 -3.07 7.27
N ARG A 797 -44.87 -3.34 7.17
CA ARG A 797 -45.84 -2.47 6.49
C ARG A 797 -46.89 -1.89 7.44
N THR A 798 -47.24 -2.62 8.48
CA THR A 798 -48.31 -2.24 9.40
C THR A 798 -47.73 -1.48 10.60
N GLN A 799 -48.29 -0.31 10.92
CA GLN A 799 -47.82 0.52 12.03
C GLN A 799 -48.25 -0.08 13.38
N VAL A 800 -47.34 -0.11 14.35
CA VAL A 800 -47.59 -0.55 15.75
C VAL A 800 -47.30 0.62 16.69
N LYS A 801 -48.14 0.89 17.71
CA LYS A 801 -48.03 2.06 18.65
C LYS A 801 -47.93 1.62 20.15
N GLU A 802 -47.12 2.32 20.98
CA GLU A 802 -46.57 2.00 22.34
C GLU A 802 -46.36 3.08 23.46
N ILE A 803 -46.64 2.92 24.79
CA ILE A 803 -46.15 3.84 25.90
C ILE A 803 -45.49 3.04 27.06
N ASN A 804 -44.52 3.63 27.79
CA ASN A 804 -43.68 3.04 28.87
C ASN A 804 -44.42 2.45 30.11
N ALA A 805 -44.95 1.25 29.92
CA ALA A 805 -45.02 0.05 30.76
C ALA A 805 -45.85 -0.88 29.89
N VAL A 806 -45.22 -1.90 29.30
CA VAL A 806 -45.74 -2.57 28.09
C VAL A 806 -47.06 -3.27 28.43
N ALA A 807 -48.17 -2.61 28.12
CA ALA A 807 -49.52 -3.12 28.18
C ALA A 807 -50.00 -3.21 26.74
N TRP A 808 -50.03 -4.42 26.20
CA TRP A 808 -50.51 -4.66 24.84
C TRP A 808 -51.99 -4.33 24.74
N VAL A 809 -52.29 -3.20 24.10
CA VAL A 809 -53.66 -2.78 23.80
C VAL A 809 -54.07 -3.37 22.44
N PRO A 810 -55.25 -4.00 22.31
CA PRO A 810 -55.72 -4.47 21.02
C PRO A 810 -56.06 -3.28 20.12
N ASN A 811 -55.42 -3.15 18.94
CA ASN A 811 -56.10 -3.06 17.63
C ASN A 811 -55.30 -2.40 16.48
N SER A 812 -55.84 -2.65 15.29
CA SER A 812 -55.59 -2.02 14.00
C SER A 812 -55.79 -0.50 14.01
N VAL A 813 -54.71 0.26 13.81
CA VAL A 813 -54.59 1.65 13.28
C VAL A 813 -55.32 2.79 14.02
N GLU A 814 -56.45 2.54 14.67
CA GLU A 814 -57.19 3.44 15.56
C GLU A 814 -56.95 3.01 17.01
N LEU A 815 -56.31 3.86 17.81
CA LEU A 815 -56.11 3.60 19.23
C LEU A 815 -57.45 3.73 19.97
N PRO A 816 -57.82 2.79 20.86
CA PRO A 816 -58.94 3.02 21.77
C PRO A 816 -58.63 4.24 22.64
N MET A 817 -59.62 5.13 22.85
CA MET A 817 -59.46 6.36 23.64
C MET A 817 -59.20 6.10 25.14
N GLN A 818 -59.44 4.87 25.61
CA GLN A 818 -59.18 4.49 26.98
C GLN A 818 -57.70 4.17 27.21
N LEU A 819 -57.08 4.91 28.13
CA LEU A 819 -55.76 4.59 28.65
C LEU A 819 -55.82 3.29 29.47
N PRO A 820 -54.81 2.41 29.37
CA PRO A 820 -54.72 1.21 30.19
C PRO A 820 -54.67 1.60 31.68
N ARG A 821 -55.51 0.96 32.49
CA ARG A 821 -55.54 1.10 33.95
C ARG A 821 -55.32 -0.28 34.57
N ASP A 822 -54.28 -0.40 35.38
CA ASP A 822 -53.95 -1.61 36.14
C ASP A 822 -53.61 -1.19 37.57
N ASP A 823 -54.34 -1.73 38.54
CA ASP A 823 -54.29 -1.33 39.95
C ASP A 823 -52.97 -1.71 40.65
N PHE A 824 -52.16 -2.60 40.05
CA PHE A 824 -50.93 -3.10 40.66
C PHE A 824 -49.67 -2.70 39.87
N LEU A 825 -49.71 -2.77 38.53
CA LEU A 825 -48.51 -2.53 37.70
C LEU A 825 -48.29 -1.07 37.29
N LEU A 826 -49.35 -0.24 37.28
CA LEU A 826 -49.32 1.13 36.75
C LEU A 826 -49.52 2.21 37.82
N LYS A 827 -49.67 1.82 39.10
CA LYS A 827 -50.07 2.70 40.21
C LYS A 827 -49.11 3.86 40.48
N ASP A 828 -47.80 3.63 40.30
CA ASP A 828 -46.74 4.61 40.57
C ASP A 828 -46.13 5.21 39.29
N LEU A 829 -46.70 4.92 38.11
CA LEU A 829 -46.17 5.32 36.81
C LEU A 829 -47.03 6.42 36.16
N GLY A 830 -46.40 7.55 35.83
CA GLY A 830 -47.03 8.62 35.04
C GLY A 830 -47.08 8.29 33.55
N SER A 831 -48.20 8.58 32.88
CA SER A 831 -48.32 8.43 31.42
C SER A 831 -47.49 9.50 30.70
N LEU A 832 -46.53 9.07 29.87
CA LEU A 832 -45.61 9.97 29.15
C LEU A 832 -46.11 10.34 27.74
N ALA A 833 -46.07 9.41 26.78
CA ALA A 833 -46.43 9.63 25.37
C ALA A 833 -46.33 8.30 24.57
N TRP A 834 -46.79 8.28 23.32
CA TRP A 834 -46.74 7.09 22.45
C TRP A 834 -45.60 7.05 21.44
N ILE A 835 -45.01 5.86 21.24
CA ILE A 835 -44.04 5.49 20.20
C ILE A 835 -44.76 4.76 19.08
N LYS A 836 -44.34 4.91 17.82
CA LYS A 836 -44.87 4.13 16.70
C LYS A 836 -43.80 3.68 15.72
N THR A 837 -44.08 2.62 14.97
CA THR A 837 -43.35 2.31 13.73
C THR A 837 -43.95 3.05 12.54
N GLN A 838 -43.11 3.41 11.56
CA GLN A 838 -43.51 4.01 10.30
C GLN A 838 -42.69 3.40 9.16
N ALA A 839 -43.36 2.96 8.10
CA ALA A 839 -42.72 2.58 6.85
C ALA A 839 -42.50 3.84 6.00
N LEU A 840 -41.31 3.94 5.39
CA LEU A 840 -40.95 4.97 4.41
C LEU A 840 -41.34 4.53 3.00
#